data_AF-A0A0G1BDX0-F1
#
_entry.id   AF-A0A0G1BDX0-F1
#
_cell.length_a   1.000
_cell.length_b   1.000
_cell.length_c   1.000
_cell.angle_alpha   90.00
_cell.angle_beta   90.00
_cell.angle_gamma   90.00
#
_symmetry.space_group_name_H-M   'P 1'
#
loop_
_entity.id
_entity.type
_entity.pdbx_description
1 polymer ?
#
loop_
_entity_poly.entity_id
_entity_poly.type
_entity_poly.pdbx_seq_one_letter_code
_entity_poly.pdbx_strand_id
1 'polypeptide(L)'
;MNEQHINKIYDYKDANGQLLFQVVRFEPKGFSQRRPFDDGFVWGLTDGWYQRNGQANNYYKIKDAPLDKTARPIHDAVWFDTMEPVLYRLPELRQGIDNGETIFICEGEKDADNLAALGFVATTCPMGAGKWRSAYTETLKGCREVVVIADKDDPGRAHAQAVARELYSANINVKVMELPDINETAVKDISDWLTAGGEKQAFAELVIQCPNWEPSQQDSTSVIALEIQELINRFGEPYYLNKDGIVTAINQSFWASLHQSEHIQLFEPDERAFYRYDPQNGLYSVISEDVIKQEIASRLLEVSRQQGLPTLERKRTNSNLNHIVSHLKGISEKKNAFRRDNTIVHLANGVIVFKDNGEADFCSFSPNYCSRNQCPIPFNASAMCERFFNELLYPAVSAENAVLLQKYTGLCLLGNNLIQKFLILDGQPGRGKSTLASIIQKLVGQINVTELRTKHLNERFELFRYLKKNLLVGVDVPGQFLSEKGAYVIKGLVGGDWFDAEQKCGTGNFPFQGNFCILITSNSRLQVRLDGDTGAWKRRLLIIRFEAPEPAKKIPHFENLLIQEEGSGILNWALQGLGMLLKDIQSGGDIQLIETQKKIVDGLLAESDSLRHFLMDNVIQNENADLSTTEIVEAYAEYCPLKGWNPKPITVIHRELESLMLEIFGTSKSNSIKRDNKGAKGFRRVAFKDKDKRPWD
;
A
#
# COMPACT_ATOMS: atom_id res chain seq x y z
N MET A 1 -16.14 -10.75 -48.35
CA MET A 1 -15.42 -11.13 -47.12
C MET A 1 -14.87 -12.52 -47.38
N ASN A 2 -13.56 -12.72 -47.32
CA ASN A 2 -12.97 -14.06 -47.47
C ASN A 2 -13.54 -14.96 -46.36
N GLU A 3 -14.21 -16.05 -46.73
CA GLU A 3 -14.77 -17.00 -45.79
C GLU A 3 -13.62 -17.68 -45.02
N GLN A 4 -13.42 -17.29 -43.76
CA GLN A 4 -12.54 -18.02 -42.85
C GLN A 4 -13.32 -19.21 -42.29
N HIS A 5 -12.83 -20.43 -42.52
CA HIS A 5 -13.40 -21.63 -41.92
C HIS A 5 -12.56 -22.07 -40.73
N ILE A 6 -13.21 -22.62 -39.70
CA ILE A 6 -12.53 -23.16 -38.52
C ILE A 6 -11.80 -24.44 -38.95
N ASN A 7 -10.48 -24.44 -38.84
CA ASN A 7 -9.64 -25.60 -39.12
C ASN A 7 -9.49 -26.47 -37.86
N LYS A 8 -9.20 -25.86 -36.70
CA LYS A 8 -9.03 -26.58 -35.42
C LYS A 8 -9.49 -25.73 -34.24
N ILE A 9 -9.97 -26.41 -33.19
CA ILE A 9 -10.36 -25.81 -31.92
C ILE A 9 -9.55 -26.48 -30.82
N TYR A 10 -8.99 -25.67 -29.92
CA TYR A 10 -8.25 -26.11 -28.75
C TYR A 10 -8.97 -25.65 -27.49
N ASP A 11 -9.37 -26.61 -26.65
CA ASP A 11 -10.13 -26.36 -25.42
C ASP A 11 -9.19 -26.06 -24.25
N TYR A 12 -9.34 -24.89 -23.66
CA TYR A 12 -8.66 -24.51 -22.42
C TYR A 12 -9.62 -24.73 -21.26
N LYS A 13 -9.24 -25.64 -20.37
CA LYS A 13 -10.05 -26.09 -19.25
C LYS A 13 -9.46 -25.62 -17.93
N ASP A 14 -10.30 -25.47 -16.91
CA ASP A 14 -9.84 -25.28 -15.54
C ASP A 14 -9.26 -26.58 -14.97
N ALA A 15 -8.81 -26.54 -13.72
CA ALA A 15 -8.23 -27.70 -13.03
C ALA A 15 -9.20 -28.88 -12.85
N ASN A 16 -10.52 -28.62 -12.90
CA ASN A 16 -11.56 -29.65 -12.77
C ASN A 16 -12.02 -30.18 -14.13
N GLY A 17 -11.42 -29.71 -15.23
CA GLY A 17 -11.78 -30.11 -16.60
C GLY A 17 -12.97 -29.34 -17.18
N GLN A 18 -13.47 -28.29 -16.51
CA GLN A 18 -14.52 -27.44 -17.06
C GLN A 18 -13.96 -26.53 -18.15
N LEU A 19 -14.63 -26.45 -19.30
CA LEU A 19 -14.24 -25.57 -20.42
C LEU A 19 -14.32 -24.10 -19.99
N LEU A 20 -13.19 -23.40 -20.02
CA LEU A 20 -13.10 -21.96 -19.77
C LEU A 20 -13.21 -21.18 -21.08
N PHE A 21 -12.32 -21.47 -22.03
CA PHE A 21 -12.31 -20.84 -23.33
C PHE A 21 -11.71 -21.76 -24.38
N GLN A 22 -11.77 -21.32 -25.63
CA GLN A 22 -11.25 -22.00 -26.79
C GLN A 22 -10.32 -21.08 -27.57
N VAL A 23 -9.19 -21.61 -28.03
CA VAL A 23 -8.41 -21.01 -29.12
C VAL A 23 -8.87 -21.65 -30.42
N VAL A 24 -9.33 -20.83 -31.34
CA VAL A 24 -9.86 -21.21 -32.65
C VAL A 24 -8.82 -20.86 -33.71
N ARG A 25 -8.38 -21.87 -34.46
CA ARG A 25 -7.49 -21.71 -35.61
C ARG A 25 -8.30 -21.73 -36.90
N PHE A 26 -8.09 -20.74 -37.75
CA PHE A 26 -8.75 -20.58 -39.04
C PHE A 26 -7.86 -20.95 -40.23
N GLU A 27 -8.49 -21.11 -41.39
CA GLU A 27 -7.84 -21.20 -42.70
C GLU A 27 -8.40 -20.11 -43.64
N PRO A 28 -7.56 -19.25 -44.25
CA PRO A 28 -6.10 -19.13 -44.10
C PRO A 28 -5.66 -18.80 -42.66
N LYS A 29 -4.40 -19.13 -42.30
CA LYS A 29 -3.89 -19.15 -40.91
C LYS A 29 -4.23 -17.86 -40.15
N GLY A 30 -5.07 -18.00 -39.13
CA GLY A 30 -5.42 -16.96 -38.16
C GLY A 30 -5.87 -17.60 -36.85
N PHE A 31 -5.77 -16.86 -35.76
CA PHE A 31 -6.17 -17.33 -34.43
C PHE A 31 -7.16 -16.35 -33.80
N SER A 32 -8.14 -16.87 -33.07
CA SER A 32 -9.02 -16.07 -32.22
C SER A 32 -9.41 -16.86 -30.99
N GLN A 33 -9.88 -16.17 -29.96
CA GLN A 33 -10.30 -16.78 -28.71
C GLN A 33 -11.79 -16.59 -28.51
N ARG A 34 -12.45 -17.57 -27.91
CA ARG A 34 -13.86 -17.47 -27.53
C ARG A 34 -14.16 -18.25 -26.26
N ARG A 35 -15.15 -17.83 -25.48
CA ARG A 35 -15.62 -18.52 -24.26
C ARG A 35 -17.08 -18.97 -24.42
N PRO A 36 -17.45 -20.14 -23.90
CA PRO A 36 -18.82 -20.63 -23.98
C PRO A 36 -19.76 -19.71 -23.21
N PHE A 37 -20.94 -19.44 -23.77
CA PHE A 37 -22.00 -18.70 -23.10
C PHE A 37 -23.36 -19.12 -23.67
N ASP A 38 -24.25 -19.60 -22.79
CA ASP A 38 -25.50 -20.26 -23.15
C ASP A 38 -25.29 -21.38 -24.20
N ASP A 39 -25.99 -21.34 -25.32
CA ASP A 39 -25.89 -22.23 -26.49
C ASP A 39 -24.96 -21.68 -27.58
N GLY A 40 -24.12 -20.67 -27.27
CA GLY A 40 -23.19 -20.05 -28.21
C GLY A 40 -21.84 -19.65 -27.58
N PHE A 41 -21.24 -18.57 -28.09
CA PHE A 41 -19.89 -18.16 -27.72
C PHE A 41 -19.71 -16.64 -27.64
N VAL A 42 -18.88 -16.18 -26.71
CA VAL A 42 -18.37 -14.81 -26.65
C VAL A 42 -16.97 -14.78 -27.26
N TRP A 43 -16.76 -14.01 -28.31
CA TRP A 43 -15.50 -13.92 -29.05
C TRP A 43 -14.57 -12.88 -28.42
N GLY A 44 -13.65 -13.35 -27.58
CA GLY A 44 -12.66 -12.57 -26.84
C GLY A 44 -12.66 -12.91 -25.35
N LEU A 45 -11.54 -12.64 -24.67
CA LEU A 45 -11.36 -12.94 -23.24
C LEU A 45 -11.35 -11.70 -22.35
N THR A 46 -11.27 -10.49 -22.91
CA THR A 46 -11.26 -9.25 -22.13
C THR A 46 -12.65 -8.90 -21.60
N ASP A 47 -12.69 -8.07 -20.59
CA ASP A 47 -13.89 -7.39 -20.14
C ASP A 47 -14.42 -6.38 -21.16
N GLY A 48 -15.70 -6.06 -21.04
CA GLY A 48 -16.35 -4.99 -21.80
C GLY A 48 -17.76 -5.33 -22.25
N TRP A 49 -18.34 -4.43 -23.04
CA TRP A 49 -19.64 -4.63 -23.66
C TRP A 49 -19.52 -5.43 -24.96
N TYR A 50 -20.34 -6.47 -25.09
CA TYR A 50 -20.44 -7.31 -26.27
C TYR A 50 -21.86 -7.29 -26.81
N GLN A 51 -22.00 -7.36 -28.13
CA GLN A 51 -23.29 -7.43 -28.81
C GLN A 51 -23.45 -8.78 -29.49
N ARG A 52 -24.67 -9.33 -29.46
CA ARG A 52 -25.03 -10.52 -30.21
C ARG A 52 -25.01 -10.23 -31.72
N ASN A 53 -24.41 -11.14 -32.50
CA ASN A 53 -24.40 -11.05 -33.96
C ASN A 53 -24.86 -12.37 -34.59
N GLY A 54 -25.97 -12.32 -35.34
CA GLY A 54 -26.51 -13.45 -36.10
C GLY A 54 -27.47 -14.36 -35.32
N GLN A 55 -27.83 -15.49 -35.96
CA GLN A 55 -28.81 -16.45 -35.42
C GLN A 55 -28.23 -17.35 -34.33
N ALA A 56 -26.98 -17.78 -34.46
CA ALA A 56 -26.24 -18.44 -33.37
C ALA A 56 -25.99 -17.42 -32.25
N ASN A 57 -26.05 -17.84 -30.98
CA ASN A 57 -25.82 -16.98 -29.80
C ASN A 57 -24.35 -16.54 -29.64
N ASN A 58 -23.80 -15.90 -30.68
CA ASN A 58 -22.42 -15.40 -30.72
C ASN A 58 -22.36 -13.92 -30.36
N TYR A 59 -21.47 -13.57 -29.43
CA TYR A 59 -21.27 -12.22 -28.93
C TYR A 59 -19.89 -11.68 -29.32
N TYR A 60 -19.83 -10.46 -29.84
CA TYR A 60 -18.59 -9.79 -30.26
C TYR A 60 -18.41 -8.46 -29.55
N LYS A 61 -17.16 -8.10 -29.23
CA LYS A 61 -16.86 -6.89 -28.46
C LYS A 61 -17.27 -5.65 -29.26
N ILE A 62 -18.02 -4.76 -28.62
CA ILE A 62 -18.42 -3.48 -29.22
C ILE A 62 -17.21 -2.56 -29.17
N LYS A 63 -16.79 -2.07 -30.34
CA LYS A 63 -15.70 -1.09 -30.43
C LYS A 63 -16.14 0.23 -29.78
N ASP A 64 -15.23 0.86 -29.04
CA ASP A 64 -15.40 2.18 -28.42
C ASP A 64 -16.55 2.29 -27.40
N ALA A 65 -17.05 1.16 -26.88
CA ALA A 65 -18.02 1.16 -25.79
C ALA A 65 -17.39 1.62 -24.46
N PRO A 66 -18.15 2.28 -23.55
CA PRO A 66 -17.66 2.68 -22.24
C PRO A 66 -17.14 1.47 -21.44
N LEU A 67 -15.97 1.59 -20.81
CA LEU A 67 -15.47 0.59 -19.85
C LEU A 67 -16.13 0.76 -18.47
N ASP A 68 -17.45 0.91 -18.47
CA ASP A 68 -18.29 1.05 -17.29
C ASP A 68 -19.49 0.10 -17.45
N LYS A 69 -19.58 -0.88 -16.55
CA LYS A 69 -20.61 -1.93 -16.52
C LYS A 69 -22.02 -1.36 -16.23
N THR A 70 -22.12 -0.11 -15.77
CA THR A 70 -23.39 0.59 -15.53
C THR A 70 -23.83 1.42 -16.73
N ALA A 71 -22.90 1.82 -17.60
CA ALA A 71 -23.14 2.63 -18.78
C ALA A 71 -23.40 1.76 -20.03
N ARG A 72 -24.54 1.04 -20.03
CA ARG A 72 -24.92 0.16 -21.15
C ARG A 72 -25.02 0.97 -22.46
N PRO A 73 -24.21 0.66 -23.50
CA PRO A 73 -24.15 1.47 -24.72
C PRO A 73 -25.35 1.29 -25.64
N ILE A 74 -25.92 0.08 -25.71
CA ILE A 74 -27.07 -0.29 -26.53
C ILE A 74 -27.93 -1.34 -25.82
N HIS A 75 -29.23 -1.40 -26.13
CA HIS A 75 -30.22 -2.19 -25.39
C HIS A 75 -29.86 -3.68 -25.26
N ASP A 76 -29.31 -4.29 -26.31
CA ASP A 76 -28.94 -5.70 -26.44
C ASP A 76 -27.47 -5.99 -26.09
N ALA A 77 -26.71 -4.99 -25.60
CA ALA A 77 -25.35 -5.22 -25.12
C ALA A 77 -25.34 -5.99 -23.79
N VAL A 78 -24.48 -6.98 -23.71
CA VAL A 78 -24.20 -7.77 -22.51
C VAL A 78 -22.76 -7.51 -22.08
N TRP A 79 -22.57 -7.20 -20.80
CA TRP A 79 -21.23 -7.06 -20.25
C TRP A 79 -20.68 -8.43 -19.90
N PHE A 80 -19.44 -8.68 -20.30
CA PHE A 80 -18.68 -9.84 -19.86
C PHE A 80 -17.42 -9.38 -19.14
N ASP A 81 -17.05 -10.06 -18.07
CA ASP A 81 -15.83 -9.78 -17.30
C ASP A 81 -14.61 -10.43 -17.96
N THR A 82 -13.39 -10.00 -17.59
CA THR A 82 -12.15 -10.58 -18.11
C THR A 82 -12.05 -12.04 -17.67
N MET A 83 -11.67 -12.90 -18.60
CA MET A 83 -11.36 -14.30 -18.36
C MET A 83 -9.86 -14.49 -18.41
N GLU A 84 -9.27 -14.87 -17.28
CA GLU A 84 -7.84 -15.10 -17.20
C GLU A 84 -7.46 -16.36 -18.00
N PRO A 85 -6.55 -16.23 -18.99
CA PRO A 85 -6.10 -17.37 -19.75
C PRO A 85 -5.27 -18.32 -18.88
N VAL A 86 -5.37 -19.62 -19.14
CA VAL A 86 -4.61 -20.67 -18.45
C VAL A 86 -3.71 -21.41 -19.45
N LEU A 87 -2.81 -22.26 -18.94
CA LEU A 87 -2.02 -23.17 -19.77
C LEU A 87 -2.91 -24.22 -20.46
N TYR A 88 -2.57 -24.60 -21.68
CA TYR A 88 -3.29 -25.63 -22.42
C TYR A 88 -3.15 -27.00 -21.73
N ARG A 89 -4.20 -27.84 -21.75
CA ARG A 89 -4.20 -29.16 -21.08
C ARG A 89 -3.93 -29.08 -19.57
N LEU A 90 -4.46 -28.05 -18.91
CA LEU A 90 -4.23 -27.80 -17.48
C LEU A 90 -4.56 -28.99 -16.54
N PRO A 91 -5.66 -29.74 -16.71
CA PRO A 91 -5.92 -30.93 -15.88
C PRO A 91 -4.80 -31.96 -15.98
N GLU A 92 -4.39 -32.31 -17.20
CA GLU A 92 -3.34 -33.29 -17.46
C GLU A 92 -1.97 -32.78 -16.97
N LEU A 93 -1.71 -31.49 -17.14
CA LEU A 93 -0.53 -30.82 -16.62
C LEU A 93 -0.43 -30.95 -15.09
N ARG A 94 -1.50 -30.64 -14.37
CA ARG A 94 -1.53 -30.75 -12.89
C ARG A 94 -1.31 -32.18 -12.44
N GLN A 95 -2.00 -33.13 -13.07
CA GLN A 95 -1.82 -34.54 -12.76
C GLN A 95 -0.37 -34.99 -12.98
N GLY A 96 0.26 -34.54 -14.07
CA GLY A 96 1.67 -34.82 -14.35
C GLY A 96 2.63 -34.24 -13.33
N ILE A 97 2.37 -33.00 -12.86
CA ILE A 97 3.13 -32.37 -11.78
C ILE A 97 3.01 -33.19 -10.49
N ASP A 98 1.80 -33.58 -10.10
CA ASP A 98 1.55 -34.39 -8.90
C ASP A 98 2.23 -35.78 -8.98
N ASN A 99 2.32 -36.35 -10.18
CA ASN A 99 3.01 -37.61 -10.45
C ASN A 99 4.55 -37.47 -10.53
N GLY A 100 5.09 -36.24 -10.49
CA GLY A 100 6.52 -35.99 -10.65
C GLY A 100 7.06 -36.24 -12.06
N GLU A 101 6.19 -36.15 -13.07
CA GLU A 101 6.52 -36.31 -14.49
C GLU A 101 7.26 -35.08 -15.04
N THR A 102 7.99 -35.27 -16.15
CA THR A 102 8.64 -34.17 -16.87
C THR A 102 7.60 -33.42 -17.71
N ILE A 103 7.58 -32.09 -17.59
CA ILE A 103 6.62 -31.24 -18.29
C ILE A 103 7.26 -30.67 -19.55
N PHE A 104 6.59 -30.78 -20.68
CA PHE A 104 7.04 -30.24 -21.96
C PHE A 104 6.26 -28.98 -22.32
N ILE A 105 6.96 -27.91 -22.67
CA ILE A 105 6.36 -26.67 -23.17
C ILE A 105 6.68 -26.53 -24.65
N CYS A 106 5.64 -26.52 -25.49
CA CYS A 106 5.75 -26.27 -26.92
C CYS A 106 5.32 -24.84 -27.26
N GLU A 107 5.73 -24.31 -28.42
CA GLU A 107 5.30 -22.98 -28.88
C GLU A 107 3.79 -22.91 -29.19
N GLY A 108 3.17 -24.00 -29.64
CA GLY A 108 1.76 -24.03 -30.02
C GLY A 108 1.00 -25.31 -29.65
N GLU A 109 -0.33 -25.24 -29.71
CA GLU A 109 -1.20 -26.31 -29.21
C GLU A 109 -1.10 -27.60 -30.02
N LYS A 110 -0.80 -27.49 -31.33
CA LYS A 110 -0.61 -28.65 -32.22
C LYS A 110 0.56 -29.52 -31.76
N ASP A 111 1.67 -28.91 -31.40
CA ASP A 111 2.89 -29.61 -30.97
C ASP A 111 2.73 -30.18 -29.57
N ALA A 112 1.99 -29.48 -28.69
CA ALA A 112 1.60 -30.02 -27.40
C ALA A 112 0.68 -31.25 -27.54
N ASP A 113 -0.31 -31.22 -28.44
CA ASP A 113 -1.16 -32.39 -28.72
C ASP A 113 -0.36 -33.57 -29.27
N ASN A 114 0.61 -33.31 -30.16
CA ASN A 114 1.48 -34.33 -30.73
C ASN A 114 2.35 -35.02 -29.67
N LEU A 115 2.98 -34.25 -28.76
CA LEU A 115 3.72 -34.84 -27.65
C LEU A 115 2.83 -35.59 -26.66
N ALA A 116 1.63 -35.07 -26.39
CA ALA A 116 0.65 -35.75 -25.56
C ALA A 116 0.20 -37.08 -26.17
N ALA A 117 0.05 -37.16 -27.49
CA ALA A 117 -0.28 -38.41 -28.19
C ALA A 117 0.83 -39.48 -28.09
N LEU A 118 2.08 -39.06 -27.90
CA LEU A 118 3.20 -39.97 -27.58
C LEU A 118 3.23 -40.36 -26.10
N GLY A 119 2.37 -39.77 -25.26
CA GLY A 119 2.28 -40.07 -23.82
C GLY A 119 3.21 -39.23 -22.95
N PHE A 120 3.61 -38.04 -23.39
CA PHE A 120 4.32 -37.05 -22.56
C PHE A 120 3.34 -36.01 -22.00
N VAL A 121 3.67 -35.39 -20.86
CA VAL A 121 2.87 -34.29 -20.31
C VAL A 121 3.28 -32.99 -20.97
N ALA A 122 2.52 -32.54 -21.96
CA ALA A 122 2.85 -31.36 -22.76
C ALA A 122 1.80 -30.25 -22.67
N THR A 123 2.24 -29.00 -22.75
CA THR A 123 1.41 -27.80 -22.65
C THR A 123 1.96 -26.66 -23.54
N THR A 124 1.20 -25.58 -23.65
CA THR A 124 1.61 -24.31 -24.26
C THR A 124 0.80 -23.14 -23.68
N CYS A 125 1.27 -21.91 -23.87
CA CYS A 125 0.50 -20.72 -23.57
C CYS A 125 -0.40 -20.31 -24.76
N PRO A 126 -1.60 -19.77 -24.49
CA PRO A 126 -2.50 -19.36 -25.56
C PRO A 126 -1.87 -18.26 -26.41
N MET A 127 -2.07 -18.37 -27.74
CA MET A 127 -1.52 -17.47 -28.76
C MET A 127 -0.01 -17.57 -29.00
N GLY A 128 0.68 -18.53 -28.39
CA GLY A 128 2.06 -18.92 -28.71
C GLY A 128 3.15 -17.91 -28.38
N ALA A 129 4.18 -17.84 -29.23
CA ALA A 129 5.42 -17.10 -28.97
C ALA A 129 5.22 -15.66 -28.49
N GLY A 130 5.98 -15.29 -27.45
CA GLY A 130 5.96 -13.94 -26.86
C GLY A 130 4.71 -13.64 -26.01
N LYS A 131 3.86 -14.63 -25.71
CA LYS A 131 2.65 -14.46 -24.88
C LYS A 131 2.74 -15.13 -23.52
N TRP A 132 3.93 -15.59 -23.12
CA TRP A 132 4.18 -16.13 -21.78
C TRP A 132 3.91 -15.08 -20.70
N ARG A 133 3.38 -15.51 -19.56
CA ARG A 133 3.04 -14.66 -18.41
C ARG A 133 3.49 -15.34 -17.14
N SER A 134 3.81 -14.56 -16.12
CA SER A 134 4.20 -15.06 -14.79
C SER A 134 3.17 -16.02 -14.16
N ALA A 135 1.88 -15.85 -14.44
CA ALA A 135 0.82 -16.76 -13.98
C ALA A 135 0.99 -18.21 -14.50
N TYR A 136 1.57 -18.39 -15.69
CA TYR A 136 1.87 -19.71 -16.22
C TYR A 136 3.06 -20.33 -15.51
N THR A 137 4.10 -19.55 -15.23
CA THR A 137 5.24 -19.94 -14.39
C THR A 137 4.77 -20.37 -13.00
N GLU A 138 3.82 -19.65 -12.40
CA GLU A 138 3.23 -20.00 -11.10
C GLU A 138 2.51 -21.35 -11.13
N THR A 139 1.81 -21.65 -12.23
CA THR A 139 1.09 -22.92 -12.41
C THR A 139 2.04 -24.12 -12.46
N LEU A 140 3.31 -23.91 -12.80
CA LEU A 140 4.33 -24.94 -12.92
C LEU A 140 5.13 -25.14 -11.63
N LYS A 141 4.89 -24.36 -10.57
CA LYS A 141 5.60 -24.58 -9.29
C LYS A 141 5.34 -25.96 -8.73
N GLY A 142 6.41 -26.58 -8.21
CA GLY A 142 6.37 -27.94 -7.69
C GLY A 142 6.64 -29.03 -8.74
N CYS A 143 6.76 -28.68 -10.02
CA CYS A 143 7.20 -29.64 -11.04
C CYS A 143 8.66 -30.05 -10.83
N ARG A 144 8.98 -31.29 -11.22
CA ARG A 144 10.34 -31.85 -11.11
C ARG A 144 11.30 -31.25 -12.14
N GLU A 145 10.86 -31.19 -13.39
CA GLU A 145 11.66 -30.74 -14.53
C GLU A 145 10.72 -30.23 -15.63
N VAL A 146 11.14 -29.16 -16.31
CA VAL A 146 10.48 -28.62 -17.48
C VAL A 146 11.42 -28.65 -18.68
N VAL A 147 10.93 -29.11 -19.83
CA VAL A 147 11.65 -29.09 -21.11
C VAL A 147 10.93 -28.15 -22.06
N VAL A 148 11.55 -27.04 -22.40
CA VAL A 148 11.03 -26.08 -23.38
C VAL A 148 11.51 -26.48 -24.77
N ILE A 149 10.59 -26.78 -25.67
CA ILE A 149 10.89 -27.10 -27.07
C ILE A 149 10.85 -25.80 -27.87
N ALA A 150 11.98 -25.43 -28.45
CA ALA A 150 12.10 -24.24 -29.29
C ALA A 150 11.81 -24.58 -30.76
N ASP A 151 10.95 -23.80 -31.41
CA ASP A 151 10.88 -23.78 -32.87
C ASP A 151 12.23 -23.29 -33.42
N LYS A 152 12.70 -23.92 -34.51
CA LYS A 152 14.00 -23.64 -35.13
C LYS A 152 14.03 -22.33 -35.94
N ASP A 153 13.41 -21.27 -35.45
CA ASP A 153 13.48 -19.91 -35.99
C ASP A 153 13.82 -18.87 -34.89
N ASP A 154 14.16 -17.63 -35.28
CA ASP A 154 14.62 -16.63 -34.31
C ASP A 154 13.55 -16.24 -33.27
N PRO A 155 12.27 -16.02 -33.64
CA PRO A 155 11.21 -15.77 -32.66
C PRO A 155 11.00 -16.95 -31.69
N GLY A 156 11.03 -18.19 -32.18
CA GLY A 156 10.85 -19.40 -31.39
C GLY A 156 11.99 -19.61 -30.40
N ARG A 157 13.25 -19.44 -30.85
CA ARG A 157 14.43 -19.42 -29.97
C ARG A 157 14.32 -18.36 -28.89
N ALA A 158 14.00 -17.12 -29.26
CA ALA A 158 13.88 -16.02 -28.31
C ALA A 158 12.77 -16.28 -27.27
N HIS A 159 11.63 -16.82 -27.71
CA HIS A 159 10.54 -17.21 -26.83
C HIS A 159 10.97 -18.31 -25.85
N ALA A 160 11.59 -19.38 -26.33
CA ALA A 160 12.04 -20.49 -25.48
C ALA A 160 13.05 -20.03 -24.41
N GLN A 161 13.99 -19.15 -24.78
CA GLN A 161 14.94 -18.58 -23.83
C GLN A 161 14.27 -17.66 -22.80
N ALA A 162 13.25 -16.88 -23.19
CA ALA A 162 12.50 -16.05 -22.25
C ALA A 162 11.71 -16.89 -21.24
N VAL A 163 11.05 -17.96 -21.70
CA VAL A 163 10.34 -18.92 -20.85
C VAL A 163 11.32 -19.61 -19.89
N ALA A 164 12.47 -20.08 -20.40
CA ALA A 164 13.48 -20.74 -19.58
C ALA A 164 14.02 -19.84 -18.46
N ARG A 165 14.27 -18.56 -18.75
CA ARG A 165 14.69 -17.57 -17.73
C ARG A 165 13.66 -17.37 -16.64
N GLU A 166 12.38 -17.25 -16.99
CA GLU A 166 11.31 -17.11 -15.98
C GLU A 166 11.19 -18.35 -15.10
N LEU A 167 11.20 -19.55 -15.70
CA LEU A 167 11.14 -20.81 -14.97
C LEU A 167 12.33 -21.00 -14.05
N TYR A 168 13.55 -20.74 -14.55
CA TYR A 168 14.76 -20.81 -13.76
C TYR A 168 14.73 -19.84 -12.56
N SER A 169 14.25 -18.61 -12.78
CA SER A 169 14.10 -17.61 -11.72
C SER A 169 13.07 -18.02 -10.65
N ALA A 170 12.13 -18.91 -11.00
CA ALA A 170 11.19 -19.52 -10.08
C ALA A 170 11.73 -20.80 -9.38
N ASN A 171 13.04 -21.09 -9.51
CA ASN A 171 13.70 -22.30 -9.00
C ASN A 171 13.17 -23.61 -9.62
N ILE A 172 12.72 -23.58 -10.87
CA ILE A 172 12.31 -24.77 -11.61
C ILE A 172 13.49 -25.28 -12.45
N ASN A 173 13.80 -26.59 -12.36
CA ASN A 173 14.81 -27.19 -13.24
C ASN A 173 14.31 -27.18 -14.68
N VAL A 174 15.05 -26.54 -15.57
CA VAL A 174 14.63 -26.30 -16.95
C VAL A 174 15.66 -26.83 -17.93
N LYS A 175 15.21 -27.35 -19.07
CA LYS A 175 16.00 -27.67 -20.26
C LYS A 175 15.42 -26.92 -21.45
N VAL A 176 16.26 -26.53 -22.40
CA VAL A 176 15.82 -25.96 -23.68
C VAL A 176 16.34 -26.84 -24.79
N MET A 177 15.45 -27.33 -25.65
CA MET A 177 15.78 -28.27 -26.71
C MET A 177 15.26 -27.77 -28.06
N GLU A 178 16.15 -27.76 -29.05
CA GLU A 178 15.77 -27.74 -30.46
C GLU A 178 15.85 -29.17 -31.02
N LEU A 179 14.94 -29.53 -31.92
CA LEU A 179 14.92 -30.87 -32.52
C LEU A 179 15.98 -30.99 -33.63
N PRO A 180 16.68 -32.13 -33.73
CA PRO A 180 17.59 -32.39 -34.83
C PRO A 180 16.83 -32.60 -36.14
N ASP A 181 17.49 -32.29 -37.25
CA ASP A 181 17.00 -32.62 -38.58
C ASP A 181 17.07 -34.15 -38.80
N ILE A 182 16.11 -34.72 -39.53
CA ILE A 182 16.05 -36.18 -39.80
C ILE A 182 16.25 -36.41 -41.29
N ASN A 183 17.20 -37.28 -41.68
CA ASN A 183 17.43 -37.68 -43.07
C ASN A 183 17.55 -36.48 -44.04
N GLU A 184 18.33 -35.45 -43.66
CA GLU A 184 18.49 -34.19 -44.42
C GLU A 184 17.21 -33.35 -44.58
N THR A 185 16.10 -33.76 -43.95
CA THR A 185 14.86 -32.99 -43.89
C THR A 185 14.96 -32.01 -42.74
N ALA A 186 14.95 -30.71 -43.06
CA ALA A 186 14.94 -29.65 -42.07
C ALA A 186 13.64 -29.72 -41.24
N VAL A 187 13.79 -29.75 -39.92
CA VAL A 187 12.68 -29.83 -38.98
C VAL A 187 12.57 -28.48 -38.26
N LYS A 188 11.39 -27.87 -38.31
CA LYS A 188 11.13 -26.63 -37.57
C LYS A 188 10.65 -26.89 -36.14
N ASP A 189 9.67 -27.76 -35.99
CA ASP A 189 8.91 -27.99 -34.75
C ASP A 189 8.63 -29.50 -34.54
N ILE A 190 7.88 -29.87 -33.49
CA ILE A 190 7.53 -31.27 -33.19
C ILE A 190 6.71 -31.90 -34.32
N SER A 191 5.79 -31.14 -34.91
CA SER A 191 4.96 -31.62 -36.02
C SER A 191 5.80 -32.03 -37.22
N ASP A 192 6.77 -31.20 -37.60
CA ASP A 192 7.70 -31.48 -38.70
C ASP A 192 8.59 -32.68 -38.36
N TRP A 193 9.05 -32.78 -37.10
CA TRP A 193 9.90 -33.88 -36.64
C TRP A 193 9.23 -35.24 -36.74
N LEU A 194 7.96 -35.32 -36.32
CA LEU A 194 7.16 -36.54 -36.45
C LEU A 194 6.87 -36.88 -37.92
N THR A 195 6.62 -35.85 -38.74
CA THR A 195 6.40 -36.04 -40.19
C THR A 195 7.65 -36.58 -40.89
N ALA A 196 8.84 -36.18 -40.44
CA ALA A 196 10.12 -36.64 -40.95
C ALA A 196 10.53 -38.05 -40.44
N GLY A 197 9.70 -38.69 -39.60
CA GLY A 197 9.90 -40.05 -39.10
C GLY A 197 10.45 -40.15 -37.69
N GLY A 198 10.37 -39.09 -36.89
CA GLY A 198 10.76 -39.13 -35.47
C GLY A 198 9.88 -40.06 -34.63
N GLU A 199 10.51 -40.83 -33.73
CA GLU A 199 9.82 -41.81 -32.88
C GLU A 199 9.90 -41.46 -31.39
N LYS A 200 8.93 -41.89 -30.58
CA LYS A 200 8.88 -41.65 -29.13
C LYS A 200 10.20 -41.98 -28.41
N GLN A 201 10.82 -43.11 -28.75
CA GLN A 201 12.05 -43.58 -28.13
C GLN A 201 13.21 -42.59 -28.38
N ALA A 202 13.37 -42.16 -29.63
CA ALA A 202 14.38 -41.19 -30.03
C ALA A 202 14.14 -39.82 -29.35
N PHE A 203 12.89 -39.39 -29.22
CA PHE A 203 12.57 -38.15 -28.50
C PHE A 203 12.96 -38.24 -27.02
N ALA A 204 12.64 -39.34 -26.34
CA ALA A 204 13.03 -39.55 -24.95
C ALA A 204 14.56 -39.57 -24.78
N GLU A 205 15.30 -40.16 -25.71
CA GLU A 205 16.77 -40.13 -25.71
C GLU A 205 17.32 -38.70 -25.87
N LEU A 206 16.74 -37.90 -26.77
CA LEU A 206 17.12 -36.49 -26.94
C LEU A 206 16.91 -35.69 -25.64
N VAL A 207 15.81 -35.92 -24.93
CA VAL A 207 15.50 -35.25 -23.65
C VAL A 207 16.49 -35.65 -22.53
N ILE A 208 16.92 -36.90 -22.52
CA ILE A 208 17.93 -37.40 -21.58
C ILE A 208 19.31 -36.78 -21.88
N GLN A 209 19.65 -36.66 -23.16
CA GLN A 209 20.92 -36.07 -23.62
C GLN A 209 20.94 -34.54 -23.51
N CYS A 210 19.78 -33.90 -23.47
CA CYS A 210 19.65 -32.45 -23.33
C CYS A 210 20.14 -32.01 -21.94
N PRO A 211 21.20 -31.20 -21.85
CA PRO A 211 21.70 -30.70 -20.57
C PRO A 211 20.67 -29.76 -19.93
N ASN A 212 20.70 -29.66 -18.59
CA ASN A 212 19.96 -28.61 -17.90
C ASN A 212 20.36 -27.25 -18.48
N TRP A 213 19.34 -26.45 -18.78
CA TRP A 213 19.53 -25.07 -19.16
C TRP A 213 20.07 -24.32 -17.96
N GLU A 214 21.26 -23.80 -18.13
CA GLU A 214 21.84 -22.81 -17.25
C GLU A 214 21.80 -21.48 -18.00
N PRO A 215 21.61 -20.35 -17.31
CA PRO A 215 21.83 -19.05 -17.94
C PRO A 215 23.24 -19.06 -18.51
N SER A 216 23.34 -19.02 -19.84
CA SER A 216 24.60 -19.30 -20.49
C SER A 216 25.66 -18.33 -19.97
N GLN A 217 26.85 -18.84 -19.62
CA GLN A 217 27.97 -17.97 -19.26
C GLN A 217 28.28 -17.02 -20.42
N GLN A 218 27.92 -17.31 -21.68
CA GLN A 218 28.09 -16.36 -22.78
C GLN A 218 27.00 -15.30 -22.87
N ASP A 219 25.75 -15.54 -22.50
CA ASP A 219 24.71 -14.49 -22.46
C ASP A 219 24.84 -13.63 -21.20
N SER A 220 25.18 -14.24 -20.06
CA SER A 220 25.49 -13.48 -18.84
C SER A 220 26.84 -12.76 -18.98
N THR A 221 27.91 -13.38 -19.49
CA THR A 221 29.20 -12.68 -19.68
C THR A 221 29.15 -11.70 -20.84
N SER A 222 28.34 -11.88 -21.90
CA SER A 222 28.20 -10.86 -22.95
C SER A 222 27.34 -9.69 -22.50
N VAL A 223 26.23 -9.91 -21.78
CA VAL A 223 25.44 -8.82 -21.20
C VAL A 223 26.20 -8.12 -20.09
N ILE A 224 26.83 -8.86 -19.17
CA ILE A 224 27.69 -8.31 -18.11
C ILE A 224 28.93 -7.63 -18.72
N ALA A 225 29.55 -8.19 -19.77
CA ALA A 225 30.67 -7.52 -20.43
C ALA A 225 30.21 -6.27 -21.20
N LEU A 226 29.01 -6.28 -21.80
CA LEU A 226 28.43 -5.09 -22.44
C LEU A 226 28.09 -4.02 -21.39
N GLU A 227 27.51 -4.39 -20.25
CA GLU A 227 27.22 -3.50 -19.12
C GLU A 227 28.51 -2.96 -18.50
N ILE A 228 29.51 -3.82 -18.25
CA ILE A 228 30.84 -3.41 -17.76
C ILE A 228 31.52 -2.51 -18.80
N GLN A 229 31.45 -2.83 -20.09
CA GLN A 229 32.03 -2.02 -21.14
C GLN A 229 31.31 -0.66 -21.25
N GLU A 230 30.00 -0.61 -21.07
CA GLU A 230 29.23 0.63 -21.00
C GLU A 230 29.66 1.46 -19.79
N LEU A 231 29.86 0.84 -18.63
CA LEU A 231 30.39 1.48 -17.43
C LEU A 231 31.83 1.99 -17.65
N ILE A 232 32.70 1.23 -18.33
CA ILE A 232 34.06 1.67 -18.71
C ILE A 232 33.97 2.86 -19.66
N ASN A 233 33.11 2.82 -20.68
CA ASN A 233 32.95 3.89 -21.64
C ASN A 233 32.46 5.19 -20.97
N ARG A 234 31.59 5.07 -19.97
CA ARG A 234 30.96 6.22 -19.30
C ARG A 234 31.79 6.79 -18.15
N PHE A 235 32.43 5.93 -17.37
CA PHE A 235 33.13 6.31 -16.13
C PHE A 235 34.64 6.13 -16.20
N GLY A 236 35.16 5.43 -17.20
CA GLY A 236 36.57 5.09 -17.36
C GLY A 236 36.93 3.72 -16.78
N GLU A 237 38.18 3.32 -16.97
CA GLU A 237 38.73 2.04 -16.50
C GLU A 237 38.53 1.82 -14.99
N PRO A 238 38.33 0.57 -14.51
CA PRO A 238 38.13 0.26 -13.09
C PRO A 238 39.33 0.62 -12.22
N TYR A 239 40.53 0.59 -12.78
CA TYR A 239 41.79 0.87 -12.10
C TYR A 239 42.86 1.30 -13.12
N TYR A 240 43.96 1.87 -12.63
CA TYR A 240 45.05 2.37 -13.46
C TYR A 240 46.38 1.71 -13.11
N LEU A 241 47.10 1.24 -14.12
CA LEU A 241 48.38 0.55 -13.98
C LEU A 241 49.56 1.50 -14.26
N ASN A 242 50.69 1.30 -13.58
CA ASN A 242 51.96 1.88 -14.01
C ASN A 242 52.62 1.04 -15.11
N LYS A 243 53.82 1.44 -15.55
CA LYS A 243 54.61 0.72 -16.58
C LYS A 243 54.98 -0.72 -16.19
N ASP A 244 54.98 -1.04 -14.91
CA ASP A 244 55.32 -2.37 -14.37
C ASP A 244 54.08 -3.26 -14.13
N GLY A 245 52.89 -2.80 -14.54
CA GLY A 245 51.63 -3.52 -14.34
C GLY A 245 51.08 -3.46 -12.91
N ILE A 246 51.57 -2.53 -12.08
CA ILE A 246 51.13 -2.33 -10.70
C ILE A 246 49.96 -1.35 -10.64
N VAL A 247 48.91 -1.71 -9.89
CA VAL A 247 47.76 -0.83 -9.66
C VAL A 247 48.16 0.40 -8.83
N THR A 248 48.14 1.56 -9.46
CA THR A 248 48.46 2.85 -8.84
C THR A 248 47.25 3.50 -8.19
N ALA A 249 46.09 3.41 -8.82
CA ALA A 249 44.82 3.99 -8.36
C ALA A 249 43.63 3.13 -8.81
N ILE A 250 42.50 3.30 -8.13
CA ILE A 250 41.20 2.75 -8.54
C ILE A 250 40.28 3.89 -8.95
N ASN A 251 39.38 3.63 -9.88
CA ASN A 251 38.38 4.60 -10.31
C ASN A 251 37.12 4.48 -9.44
N GLN A 252 36.98 5.37 -8.47
CA GLN A 252 35.91 5.27 -7.48
C GLN A 252 34.52 5.43 -8.12
N SER A 253 34.39 6.21 -9.20
CA SER A 253 33.12 6.37 -9.92
C SER A 253 32.71 5.09 -10.62
N PHE A 254 33.64 4.38 -11.26
CA PHE A 254 33.37 3.08 -11.87
C PHE A 254 32.84 2.07 -10.84
N TRP A 255 33.54 1.92 -9.70
CA TRP A 255 33.15 0.95 -8.67
C TRP A 255 31.80 1.30 -8.01
N ALA A 256 31.51 2.59 -7.84
CA ALA A 256 30.20 3.03 -7.36
C ALA A 256 29.10 2.65 -8.34
N SER A 257 29.29 2.93 -9.64
CA SER A 257 28.31 2.64 -10.67
C SER A 257 28.10 1.14 -10.90
N LEU A 258 29.16 0.33 -10.82
CA LEU A 258 29.05 -1.13 -10.86
C LEU A 258 28.24 -1.65 -9.67
N HIS A 259 28.51 -1.16 -8.46
CA HIS A 259 27.73 -1.55 -7.30
C HIS A 259 26.25 -1.14 -7.45
N GLN A 260 25.97 0.02 -8.04
CA GLN A 260 24.61 0.49 -8.32
C GLN A 260 23.90 -0.34 -9.40
N SER A 261 24.60 -0.89 -10.39
CA SER A 261 23.97 -1.76 -11.41
C SER A 261 23.65 -3.15 -10.85
N GLU A 262 24.46 -3.64 -9.91
CA GLU A 262 24.25 -4.94 -9.25
C GLU A 262 23.13 -4.91 -8.19
N HIS A 263 22.68 -3.73 -7.74
CA HIS A 263 21.72 -3.57 -6.65
C HIS A 263 20.66 -2.52 -6.94
N ILE A 264 19.38 -2.86 -6.71
CA ILE A 264 18.31 -1.86 -6.72
C ILE A 264 18.33 -1.11 -5.38
N GLN A 265 18.94 0.08 -5.37
CA GLN A 265 19.06 0.91 -4.18
C GLN A 265 19.04 2.40 -4.52
N LEU A 266 18.79 3.21 -3.49
CA LEU A 266 18.76 4.66 -3.57
C LEU A 266 19.34 5.29 -2.31
N PHE A 267 19.79 6.53 -2.42
CA PHE A 267 20.16 7.40 -1.31
C PHE A 267 19.12 8.51 -1.18
N GLU A 268 18.46 8.62 -0.02
CA GLU A 268 17.53 9.72 0.28
C GLU A 268 18.29 10.81 1.05
N PRO A 269 18.57 11.98 0.42
CA PRO A 269 19.43 13.00 1.02
C PRO A 269 18.84 13.65 2.27
N ASP A 270 17.52 13.84 2.34
CA ASP A 270 16.87 14.47 3.50
C ASP A 270 16.88 13.55 4.73
N GLU A 271 16.89 12.24 4.51
CA GLU A 271 17.02 11.23 5.57
C GLU A 271 18.46 10.76 5.80
N ARG A 272 19.39 11.14 4.90
CA ARG A 272 20.82 10.80 4.91
C ARG A 272 21.05 9.29 5.02
N ALA A 273 20.25 8.50 4.32
CA ALA A 273 20.25 7.05 4.43
C ALA A 273 20.19 6.39 3.06
N PHE A 274 20.91 5.27 2.94
CA PHE A 274 20.73 4.34 1.84
C PHE A 274 19.57 3.39 2.11
N TYR A 275 18.87 3.06 1.04
CA TYR A 275 17.76 2.13 1.03
C TYR A 275 17.96 1.12 -0.08
N ARG A 276 17.84 -0.17 0.25
CA ARG A 276 17.90 -1.27 -0.72
C ARG A 276 16.54 -1.92 -0.85
N TYR A 277 16.13 -2.18 -2.10
CA TYR A 277 14.90 -2.87 -2.42
C TYR A 277 15.05 -4.38 -2.22
N ASP A 278 14.09 -4.99 -1.55
CA ASP A 278 13.96 -6.44 -1.38
C ASP A 278 12.81 -6.96 -2.26
N PRO A 279 13.09 -7.75 -3.31
CA PRO A 279 12.06 -8.31 -4.19
C PRO A 279 11.08 -9.26 -3.50
N GLN A 280 11.44 -9.87 -2.36
CA GLN A 280 10.60 -10.87 -1.70
C GLN A 280 9.39 -10.22 -1.01
N ASN A 281 9.58 -9.04 -0.44
CA ASN A 281 8.54 -8.29 0.25
C ASN A 281 8.19 -6.97 -0.42
N GLY A 282 8.91 -6.56 -1.47
CA GLY A 282 8.67 -5.33 -2.21
C GLY A 282 9.03 -4.03 -1.48
N LEU A 283 9.83 -4.10 -0.41
CA LEU A 283 10.15 -2.96 0.44
C LEU A 283 11.58 -2.45 0.23
N TYR A 284 11.73 -1.15 0.40
CA TYR A 284 13.01 -0.49 0.61
C TYR A 284 13.34 -0.47 2.11
N SER A 285 14.42 -1.16 2.47
CA SER A 285 14.93 -1.21 3.85
C SER A 285 16.23 -0.43 3.97
N VAL A 286 16.44 0.19 5.14
CA VAL A 286 17.69 0.92 5.40
C VAL A 286 18.87 -0.06 5.34
N ILE A 287 19.88 0.30 4.58
CA ILE A 287 21.17 -0.39 4.55
C ILE A 287 22.26 0.56 5.03
N SER A 288 23.15 0.07 5.88
CA SER A 288 24.25 0.89 6.40
C SER A 288 25.35 1.05 5.36
N GLU A 289 26.04 2.19 5.40
CA GLU A 289 27.23 2.42 4.56
C GLU A 289 28.29 1.35 4.78
N ASP A 290 28.42 0.81 5.99
CA ASP A 290 29.44 -0.18 6.30
C ASP A 290 29.17 -1.53 5.64
N VAL A 291 27.91 -1.94 5.50
CA VAL A 291 27.54 -3.13 4.71
C VAL A 291 27.91 -2.93 3.24
N ILE A 292 27.54 -1.78 2.67
CA ILE A 292 27.90 -1.42 1.29
C ILE A 292 29.43 -1.46 1.08
N LYS A 293 30.22 -0.91 2.03
CA LYS A 293 31.68 -0.95 1.96
C LYS A 293 32.22 -2.38 1.95
N GLN A 294 31.63 -3.29 2.74
CA GLN A 294 32.05 -4.69 2.76
C GLN A 294 31.74 -5.41 1.44
N GLU A 295 30.58 -5.14 0.84
CA GLU A 295 30.21 -5.70 -0.47
C GLU A 295 31.17 -5.22 -1.57
N ILE A 296 31.44 -3.92 -1.63
CA ILE A 296 32.38 -3.32 -2.60
C ILE A 296 33.80 -3.86 -2.36
N ALA A 297 34.25 -3.97 -1.10
CA ALA A 297 35.54 -4.55 -0.78
C ALA A 297 35.64 -6.03 -1.18
N SER A 298 34.54 -6.78 -1.08
CA SER A 298 34.48 -8.17 -1.52
C SER A 298 34.56 -8.27 -3.04
N ARG A 299 33.84 -7.40 -3.76
CA ARG A 299 33.87 -7.33 -5.22
C ARG A 299 35.26 -6.95 -5.77
N LEU A 300 35.91 -5.96 -5.15
CA LEU A 300 37.29 -5.59 -5.48
C LEU A 300 38.28 -6.77 -5.32
N LEU A 301 38.10 -7.58 -4.27
CA LEU A 301 38.93 -8.76 -4.01
C LEU A 301 38.68 -9.84 -5.06
N GLU A 302 37.44 -10.06 -5.43
CA GLU A 302 37.07 -11.01 -6.47
C GLU A 302 37.73 -10.66 -7.80
N VAL A 303 37.60 -9.41 -8.27
CA VAL A 303 38.21 -8.93 -9.51
C VAL A 303 39.74 -9.01 -9.45
N SER A 304 40.33 -8.66 -8.30
CA SER A 304 41.77 -8.80 -8.08
C SER A 304 42.25 -10.23 -8.31
N ARG A 305 41.52 -11.22 -7.78
CA ARG A 305 41.87 -12.64 -7.92
C ARG A 305 41.65 -13.14 -9.35
N GLN A 306 40.54 -12.75 -9.98
CA GLN A 306 40.21 -13.14 -11.35
C GLN A 306 41.24 -12.63 -12.36
N GLN A 307 41.75 -11.41 -12.18
CA GLN A 307 42.70 -10.80 -13.09
C GLN A 307 44.17 -10.95 -12.67
N GLY A 308 44.44 -11.63 -11.54
CA GLY A 308 45.80 -11.81 -11.04
C GLY A 308 46.50 -10.52 -10.63
N LEU A 309 45.76 -9.54 -10.08
CA LEU A 309 46.24 -8.20 -9.72
C LEU A 309 46.33 -7.98 -8.19
N PRO A 310 47.25 -8.63 -7.46
CA PRO A 310 47.32 -8.59 -5.98
C PRO A 310 47.49 -7.17 -5.40
N THR A 311 47.94 -6.21 -6.21
CA THR A 311 48.07 -4.81 -5.81
C THR A 311 46.73 -4.08 -5.74
N LEU A 312 45.68 -4.61 -6.40
CA LEU A 312 44.29 -4.14 -6.28
C LEU A 312 43.71 -4.45 -4.89
N GLU A 313 44.02 -5.62 -4.29
CA GLU A 313 43.55 -5.97 -2.94
C GLU A 313 43.97 -4.94 -1.89
N ARG A 314 45.17 -4.36 -2.06
CA ARG A 314 45.72 -3.32 -1.19
C ARG A 314 44.97 -1.99 -1.31
N LYS A 315 44.13 -1.80 -2.33
CA LYS A 315 43.32 -0.59 -2.54
C LYS A 315 41.98 -0.61 -1.79
N ARG A 316 41.64 -1.70 -1.08
CA ARG A 316 40.43 -1.81 -0.24
C ARG A 316 40.54 -1.10 1.10
N THR A 317 41.17 0.08 1.13
CA THR A 317 41.35 0.87 2.34
C THR A 317 40.06 1.59 2.70
N ASN A 318 39.88 1.94 3.98
CA ASN A 318 38.69 2.68 4.42
C ASN A 318 38.53 4.02 3.68
N SER A 319 39.64 4.71 3.37
CA SER A 319 39.61 5.96 2.60
C SER A 319 39.03 5.75 1.20
N ASN A 320 39.48 4.73 0.47
CA ASN A 320 38.97 4.43 -0.86
C ASN A 320 37.50 4.00 -0.82
N LEU A 321 37.12 3.13 0.12
CA LEU A 321 35.74 2.67 0.27
C LEU A 321 34.80 3.84 0.61
N ASN A 322 35.21 4.77 1.48
CA ASN A 322 34.45 5.99 1.77
C ASN A 322 34.27 6.87 0.53
N HIS A 323 35.30 7.03 -0.30
CA HIS A 323 35.19 7.77 -1.56
C HIS A 323 34.23 7.09 -2.53
N ILE A 324 34.29 5.77 -2.69
CA ILE A 324 33.33 5.02 -3.52
C ILE A 324 31.90 5.21 -3.01
N VAL A 325 31.66 5.06 -1.71
CA VAL A 325 30.33 5.31 -1.12
C VAL A 325 29.89 6.76 -1.33
N SER A 326 30.79 7.74 -1.27
CA SER A 326 30.47 9.13 -1.56
C SER A 326 30.03 9.34 -3.01
N HIS A 327 30.68 8.68 -3.98
CA HIS A 327 30.22 8.68 -5.38
C HIS A 327 28.87 7.97 -5.51
N LEU A 328 28.70 6.84 -4.83
CA LEU A 328 27.47 6.06 -4.80
C LEU A 328 26.27 6.89 -4.31
N LYS A 329 26.46 7.72 -3.27
CA LYS A 329 25.42 8.67 -2.81
C LYS A 329 24.96 9.57 -3.94
N GLY A 330 25.89 10.15 -4.69
CA GLY A 330 25.57 11.07 -5.79
C GLY A 330 24.86 10.40 -6.96
N ILE A 331 25.27 9.18 -7.36
CA ILE A 331 24.64 8.48 -8.50
C ILE A 331 23.30 7.84 -8.17
N SER A 332 23.07 7.50 -6.89
CA SER A 332 21.85 6.85 -6.41
C SER A 332 20.91 7.82 -5.69
N GLU A 333 21.23 9.11 -5.69
CA GLU A 333 20.43 10.14 -5.03
C GLU A 333 19.03 10.19 -5.64
N LYS A 334 18.02 9.98 -4.81
CA LYS A 334 16.63 10.17 -5.18
C LYS A 334 15.95 10.94 -4.07
N LYS A 335 15.77 12.24 -4.27
CA LYS A 335 15.08 13.11 -3.32
C LYS A 335 13.58 12.82 -3.30
N ASN A 336 12.99 12.82 -2.11
CA ASN A 336 11.58 12.53 -1.89
C ASN A 336 11.16 11.16 -2.44
N ALA A 337 12.06 10.17 -2.41
CA ALA A 337 11.81 8.84 -2.98
C ALA A 337 10.54 8.18 -2.39
N PHE A 338 10.27 8.42 -1.12
CA PHE A 338 9.17 7.82 -0.36
C PHE A 338 7.92 8.71 -0.25
N ARG A 339 7.84 9.75 -1.09
CA ARG A 339 6.68 10.63 -1.14
C ARG A 339 5.46 9.83 -1.63
N ARG A 340 4.35 9.94 -0.92
CA ARG A 340 3.12 9.17 -1.19
C ARG A 340 2.15 9.94 -2.08
N ASP A 341 2.62 10.26 -3.27
CA ASP A 341 1.78 10.92 -4.29
C ASP A 341 0.83 9.92 -4.96
N ASN A 342 1.20 8.63 -4.97
CA ASN A 342 0.37 7.56 -5.50
C ASN A 342 -0.53 6.97 -4.42
N THR A 343 -1.76 6.64 -4.80
CA THR A 343 -2.78 6.05 -3.93
C THR A 343 -2.59 4.53 -3.81
N ILE A 344 -1.50 4.10 -3.18
CA ILE A 344 -1.14 2.69 -3.05
C ILE A 344 -1.22 2.19 -1.60
N VAL A 345 -1.60 0.93 -1.44
CA VAL A 345 -1.53 0.22 -0.16
C VAL A 345 -0.66 -1.03 -0.33
N HIS A 346 0.48 -1.03 0.34
CA HIS A 346 1.43 -2.14 0.29
C HIS A 346 1.05 -3.22 1.30
N LEU A 347 0.89 -4.47 0.84
CA LEU A 347 0.39 -5.62 1.61
C LEU A 347 1.45 -6.73 1.69
N ALA A 348 1.18 -7.79 2.45
CA ALA A 348 2.14 -8.87 2.66
C ALA A 348 2.46 -9.69 1.39
N ASN A 349 1.57 -9.70 0.39
CA ASN A 349 1.67 -10.52 -0.82
C ASN A 349 1.52 -9.72 -2.13
N GLY A 350 1.50 -8.39 -2.06
CA GLY A 350 1.39 -7.53 -3.24
C GLY A 350 1.05 -6.09 -2.90
N VAL A 351 0.67 -5.31 -3.90
CA VAL A 351 0.33 -3.90 -3.76
C VAL A 351 -1.06 -3.67 -4.33
N ILE A 352 -1.92 -3.00 -3.58
CA ILE A 352 -3.19 -2.48 -4.10
C ILE A 352 -2.94 -1.07 -4.64
N VAL A 353 -3.28 -0.84 -5.90
CA VAL A 353 -3.16 0.45 -6.56
C VAL A 353 -4.56 1.01 -6.79
N PHE A 354 -4.90 2.11 -6.14
CA PHE A 354 -6.17 2.79 -6.33
C PHE A 354 -6.12 3.75 -7.52
N LYS A 355 -7.19 3.75 -8.31
CA LYS A 355 -7.51 4.73 -9.33
C LYS A 355 -8.27 5.90 -8.70
N ASP A 356 -8.33 7.03 -9.40
CA ASP A 356 -9.02 8.24 -8.93
C ASP A 356 -10.51 8.02 -8.67
N ASN A 357 -11.13 7.07 -9.38
CA ASN A 357 -12.54 6.69 -9.20
C ASN A 357 -12.78 5.76 -7.99
N GLY A 358 -11.76 5.46 -7.18
CA GLY A 358 -11.82 4.60 -6.00
C GLY A 358 -11.83 3.09 -6.31
N GLU A 359 -11.71 2.69 -7.58
CA GLU A 359 -11.42 1.30 -7.95
C GLU A 359 -9.96 0.95 -7.65
N ALA A 360 -9.67 -0.33 -7.53
CA ALA A 360 -8.38 -0.82 -7.07
C ALA A 360 -7.95 -2.06 -7.85
N ASP A 361 -6.69 -2.06 -8.30
CA ASP A 361 -6.06 -3.21 -8.92
C ASP A 361 -5.05 -3.85 -7.96
N PHE A 362 -4.98 -5.18 -7.92
CA PHE A 362 -3.95 -5.91 -7.18
C PHE A 362 -2.76 -6.20 -8.10
N CYS A 363 -1.58 -5.73 -7.72
CA CYS A 363 -0.35 -5.79 -8.50
C CYS A 363 0.76 -6.52 -7.75
N SER A 364 1.72 -7.07 -8.49
CA SER A 364 2.97 -7.60 -7.94
C SER A 364 3.85 -6.49 -7.37
N PHE A 365 4.82 -6.86 -6.55
CA PHE A 365 5.81 -5.92 -6.04
C PHE A 365 6.64 -5.29 -7.18
N SER A 366 6.96 -4.01 -7.00
CA SER A 366 7.81 -3.28 -7.92
C SER A 366 8.64 -2.23 -7.18
N PRO A 367 9.94 -2.06 -7.52
CA PRO A 367 10.78 -1.01 -6.96
C PRO A 367 10.27 0.41 -7.30
N ASN A 368 9.40 0.56 -8.29
CA ASN A 368 8.82 1.85 -8.68
C ASN A 368 7.82 2.39 -7.65
N TYR A 369 7.20 1.51 -6.84
CA TYR A 369 6.29 1.94 -5.78
C TYR A 369 7.00 2.64 -4.62
N CYS A 370 8.33 2.52 -4.52
CA CYS A 370 9.14 3.13 -3.45
C CYS A 370 8.50 2.91 -2.06
N SER A 371 8.03 1.70 -1.79
CA SER A 371 7.37 1.36 -0.52
C SER A 371 8.41 1.07 0.56
N ARG A 372 8.18 1.58 1.77
CA ARG A 372 9.00 1.29 2.97
C ARG A 372 8.18 0.90 4.20
N ASN A 373 6.86 0.88 4.02
CA ASN A 373 5.87 0.55 5.04
C ASN A 373 4.92 -0.47 4.42
N GLN A 374 4.56 -1.50 5.18
CA GLN A 374 3.70 -2.60 4.73
C GLN A 374 2.64 -2.92 5.78
N CYS A 375 1.41 -3.17 5.31
CA CYS A 375 0.39 -3.91 6.04
C CYS A 375 0.79 -5.39 6.08
N PRO A 376 0.92 -6.03 7.25
CA PRO A 376 1.41 -7.40 7.38
C PRO A 376 0.36 -8.46 6.99
N ILE A 377 -0.84 -8.06 6.57
CA ILE A 377 -1.93 -8.97 6.22
C ILE A 377 -1.92 -9.21 4.70
N PRO A 378 -2.00 -10.47 4.24
CA PRO A 378 -2.10 -10.77 2.81
C PRO A 378 -3.50 -10.45 2.28
N PHE A 379 -3.54 -9.95 1.05
CA PHE A 379 -4.79 -9.77 0.30
C PHE A 379 -5.37 -11.13 -0.09
N ASN A 380 -6.67 -11.31 0.15
CA ASN A 380 -7.46 -12.39 -0.38
C ASN A 380 -8.86 -11.85 -0.70
N ALA A 381 -9.19 -11.72 -1.99
CA ALA A 381 -10.43 -11.09 -2.45
C ALA A 381 -11.72 -11.79 -1.97
N SER A 382 -11.67 -13.09 -1.66
CA SER A 382 -12.82 -13.85 -1.18
C SER A 382 -12.92 -13.95 0.34
N ALA A 383 -11.96 -13.39 1.08
CA ALA A 383 -11.96 -13.43 2.54
C ALA A 383 -13.11 -12.61 3.15
N MET A 384 -13.79 -13.22 4.12
CA MET A 384 -14.90 -12.64 4.88
C MET A 384 -14.46 -12.30 6.31
N CYS A 385 -15.25 -11.47 7.01
CA CYS A 385 -14.99 -11.09 8.40
C CYS A 385 -16.30 -10.99 9.22
N GLU A 386 -17.06 -12.09 9.25
CA GLU A 386 -18.38 -12.12 9.86
C GLU A 386 -18.33 -11.90 11.38
N ARG A 387 -17.34 -12.47 12.07
CA ARG A 387 -17.18 -12.28 13.52
C ARG A 387 -16.82 -10.84 13.83
N PHE A 388 -15.94 -10.22 13.04
CA PHE A 388 -15.64 -8.79 13.15
C PHE A 388 -16.91 -7.94 13.04
N PHE A 389 -17.80 -8.23 12.07
CA PHE A 389 -19.05 -7.50 11.93
C PHE A 389 -20.04 -7.76 13.07
N ASN A 390 -20.30 -9.03 13.37
CA ASN A 390 -21.39 -9.46 14.23
C ASN A 390 -21.05 -9.43 15.72
N GLU A 391 -19.78 -9.61 16.09
CA GLU A 391 -19.34 -9.68 17.48
C GLU A 391 -18.62 -8.40 17.95
N LEU A 392 -18.10 -7.55 17.03
CA LEU A 392 -17.36 -6.33 17.39
C LEU A 392 -17.94 -5.04 16.80
N LEU A 393 -18.05 -4.91 15.48
CA LEU A 393 -18.33 -3.64 14.82
C LEU A 393 -19.77 -3.15 15.05
N TYR A 394 -20.76 -3.87 14.55
CA TYR A 394 -22.17 -3.44 14.63
C TYR A 394 -22.77 -3.49 16.05
N PRO A 395 -22.30 -4.36 16.97
CA PRO A 395 -22.67 -4.24 18.38
C PRO A 395 -22.12 -2.97 19.05
N ALA A 396 -21.00 -2.41 18.58
CA ALA A 396 -20.33 -1.30 19.24
C ALA A 396 -20.70 0.08 18.68
N VAL A 397 -21.01 0.19 17.39
CA VAL A 397 -21.30 1.45 16.71
C VAL A 397 -22.47 1.34 15.73
N SER A 398 -23.16 2.45 15.46
CA SER A 398 -24.23 2.49 14.45
C SER A 398 -23.69 2.22 13.04
N ALA A 399 -24.57 1.84 12.12
CA ALA A 399 -24.20 1.56 10.73
C ALA A 399 -23.51 2.76 10.05
N GLU A 400 -23.97 3.98 10.31
CA GLU A 400 -23.38 5.20 9.74
C GLU A 400 -21.97 5.47 10.28
N ASN A 401 -21.75 5.19 11.57
CA ASN A 401 -20.43 5.31 12.19
C ASN A 401 -19.50 4.16 11.78
N ALA A 402 -20.04 2.97 11.52
CA ALA A 402 -19.28 1.87 10.94
C ALA A 402 -18.71 2.25 9.57
N VAL A 403 -19.48 2.94 8.71
CA VAL A 403 -18.99 3.46 7.42
C VAL A 403 -17.91 4.53 7.60
N LEU A 404 -18.08 5.47 8.54
CA LEU A 404 -17.05 6.46 8.84
C LEU A 404 -15.74 5.79 9.32
N LEU A 405 -15.86 4.78 10.20
CA LEU A 405 -14.72 4.00 10.68
C LEU A 405 -14.07 3.20 9.54
N GLN A 406 -14.84 2.64 8.63
CA GLN A 406 -14.36 1.93 7.44
C GLN A 406 -13.50 2.84 6.56
N LYS A 407 -14.03 4.02 6.22
CA LYS A 407 -13.31 5.06 5.45
C LYS A 407 -12.00 5.46 6.12
N TYR A 408 -12.04 5.75 7.42
CA TYR A 408 -10.85 6.19 8.15
C TYR A 408 -9.82 5.06 8.35
N THR A 409 -10.26 3.81 8.52
CA THR A 409 -9.36 2.64 8.59
C THR A 409 -8.63 2.44 7.27
N GLY A 410 -9.35 2.58 6.15
CA GLY A 410 -8.74 2.61 4.82
C GLY A 410 -7.70 3.71 4.65
N LEU A 411 -8.00 4.93 5.12
CA LEU A 411 -7.04 6.03 5.12
C LEU A 411 -5.77 5.72 5.93
N CYS A 412 -5.91 5.05 7.08
CA CYS A 412 -4.77 4.63 7.89
C CYS A 412 -3.85 3.64 7.16
N LEU A 413 -4.41 2.76 6.30
CA LEU A 413 -3.63 1.83 5.47
C LEU A 413 -2.85 2.56 4.36
N LEU A 414 -3.46 3.56 3.71
CA LEU A 414 -2.75 4.45 2.78
C LEU A 414 -1.62 5.19 3.51
N GLY A 415 -1.86 5.57 4.77
CA GLY A 415 -0.93 6.25 5.66
C GLY A 415 -0.50 7.63 5.16
N ASN A 416 -1.25 8.20 4.21
CA ASN A 416 -1.18 9.58 3.78
C ASN A 416 -2.54 10.22 4.07
N ASN A 417 -2.58 11.20 4.97
CA ASN A 417 -3.84 11.81 5.42
C ASN A 417 -4.36 12.84 4.41
N LEU A 418 -5.10 12.36 3.41
CA LEU A 418 -5.65 13.17 2.32
C LEU A 418 -6.70 14.20 2.76
N ILE A 419 -7.37 13.98 3.89
CA ILE A 419 -8.50 14.81 4.36
C ILE A 419 -8.13 15.78 5.47
N GLN A 420 -6.89 15.73 5.96
CA GLN A 420 -6.40 16.55 7.06
C GLN A 420 -7.23 16.42 8.35
N LYS A 421 -7.72 15.22 8.67
CA LYS A 421 -8.51 14.96 9.88
C LYS A 421 -7.93 13.86 10.74
N PHE A 422 -8.26 13.85 12.02
CA PHE A 422 -7.96 12.76 12.94
C PHE A 422 -9.21 12.21 13.61
N LEU A 423 -9.16 10.92 13.98
CA LEU A 423 -10.28 10.20 14.55
C LEU A 423 -10.14 10.02 16.06
N ILE A 424 -11.21 10.36 16.76
CA ILE A 424 -11.40 10.12 18.19
C ILE A 424 -12.46 9.03 18.36
N LEU A 425 -12.11 8.00 19.14
CA LEU A 425 -13.04 7.02 19.66
C LEU A 425 -13.20 7.26 21.17
N ASP A 426 -14.32 7.83 21.58
CA ASP A 426 -14.62 8.06 23.00
C ASP A 426 -15.87 7.30 23.46
N GLY A 427 -16.11 7.29 24.77
CA GLY A 427 -17.28 6.62 25.37
C GLY A 427 -16.91 5.75 26.56
N GLN A 428 -17.85 4.98 27.08
CA GLN A 428 -17.64 4.20 28.31
C GLN A 428 -16.69 3.00 28.12
N PRO A 429 -15.99 2.55 29.18
CA PRO A 429 -15.06 1.43 29.11
C PRO A 429 -15.76 0.11 28.73
N GLY A 430 -14.99 -0.85 28.21
CA GLY A 430 -15.49 -2.23 27.98
C GLY A 430 -16.31 -2.46 26.70
N ARG A 431 -16.44 -1.46 25.82
CA ARG A 431 -17.31 -1.49 24.62
C ARG A 431 -16.59 -1.71 23.29
N GLY A 432 -15.40 -2.31 23.30
CA GLY A 432 -14.67 -2.66 22.07
C GLY A 432 -13.80 -1.55 21.44
N LYS A 433 -13.77 -0.34 22.01
CA LYS A 433 -12.91 0.78 21.54
C LYS A 433 -11.43 0.39 21.38
N SER A 434 -10.82 -0.10 22.46
CA SER A 434 -9.40 -0.45 22.48
C SER A 434 -9.11 -1.68 21.59
N THR A 435 -10.07 -2.61 21.46
CA THR A 435 -10.00 -3.74 20.53
C THR A 435 -9.95 -3.25 19.08
N LEU A 436 -10.84 -2.35 18.68
CA LEU A 436 -10.83 -1.76 17.33
C LEU A 436 -9.55 -0.97 17.05
N ALA A 437 -9.10 -0.15 18.00
CA ALA A 437 -7.84 0.57 17.85
C ALA A 437 -6.64 -0.37 17.70
N SER A 438 -6.64 -1.52 18.38
CA SER A 438 -5.59 -2.54 18.22
C SER A 438 -5.64 -3.24 16.86
N ILE A 439 -6.84 -3.54 16.35
CA ILE A 439 -7.03 -4.09 15.00
C ILE A 439 -6.47 -3.13 13.94
N ILE A 440 -6.80 -1.83 14.02
CA ILE A 440 -6.28 -0.81 13.09
C ILE A 440 -4.75 -0.77 13.14
N GLN A 441 -4.14 -0.81 14.33
CA GLN A 441 -2.68 -0.84 14.46
C GLN A 441 -2.05 -2.11 13.88
N LYS A 442 -2.71 -3.27 14.01
CA LYS A 442 -2.26 -4.54 13.43
C LYS A 442 -2.37 -4.55 11.90
N LEU A 443 -3.44 -3.98 11.35
CA LEU A 443 -3.61 -3.77 9.90
C LEU A 443 -2.54 -2.83 9.36
N VAL A 444 -2.31 -1.69 10.00
CA VAL A 444 -1.25 -0.75 9.56
C VAL A 444 0.14 -1.34 9.73
N GLY A 445 0.32 -2.28 10.65
CA GLY A 445 1.60 -2.92 10.97
C GLY A 445 2.31 -2.16 12.09
N GLN A 446 2.66 -2.86 13.17
CA GLN A 446 3.19 -2.26 14.40
C GLN A 446 4.46 -1.42 14.19
N ILE A 447 5.31 -1.80 13.23
CA ILE A 447 6.51 -1.04 12.86
C ILE A 447 6.19 0.34 12.25
N ASN A 448 5.00 0.52 11.69
CA ASN A 448 4.53 1.76 11.08
C ASN A 448 3.75 2.65 12.06
N VAL A 449 3.54 2.18 13.29
CA VAL A 449 2.78 2.88 14.34
C VAL A 449 3.73 3.49 15.38
N THR A 450 3.34 4.61 15.97
CA THR A 450 3.96 5.12 17.18
C THR A 450 2.98 5.90 18.05
N GLU A 451 3.31 6.08 19.32
CA GLU A 451 2.48 6.79 20.29
C GLU A 451 2.49 8.31 20.04
N LEU A 452 1.31 8.92 20.05
CA LEU A 452 1.11 10.36 20.08
C LEU A 452 1.16 10.86 21.53
N ARG A 453 2.04 11.82 21.81
CA ARG A 453 2.25 12.31 23.18
C ARG A 453 2.14 13.83 23.23
N THR A 454 0.92 14.34 23.39
CA THR A 454 0.63 15.79 23.33
C THR A 454 1.41 16.65 24.32
N LYS A 455 1.84 16.08 25.45
CA LYS A 455 2.70 16.74 26.43
C LYS A 455 4.10 17.05 25.92
N HIS A 456 4.60 16.26 24.97
CA HIS A 456 5.98 16.36 24.46
C HIS A 456 6.04 16.93 23.04
N LEU A 457 4.90 17.17 22.36
CA LEU A 457 4.88 17.65 20.98
C LEU A 457 5.59 18.99 20.73
N ASN A 458 5.77 19.79 21.77
CA ASN A 458 6.53 21.05 21.73
C ASN A 458 8.01 20.87 22.08
N GLU A 459 8.45 19.66 22.43
CA GLU A 459 9.84 19.36 22.72
C GLU A 459 10.64 19.12 21.45
N ARG A 460 11.90 19.56 21.47
CA ARG A 460 12.83 19.55 20.33
C ARG A 460 12.99 18.20 19.63
N PHE A 461 12.90 17.09 20.36
CA PHE A 461 13.22 15.75 19.84
C PHE A 461 12.00 14.87 19.59
N GLU A 462 10.78 15.31 19.93
CA GLU A 462 9.60 14.45 19.85
C GLU A 462 9.25 14.07 18.41
N LEU A 463 9.30 15.05 17.51
CA LEU A 463 8.91 14.90 16.11
C LEU A 463 9.78 13.88 15.35
N PHE A 464 11.03 13.67 15.76
CA PHE A 464 11.91 12.67 15.16
C PHE A 464 11.36 11.24 15.28
N ARG A 465 10.55 10.96 16.31
CA ARG A 465 9.91 9.65 16.50
C ARG A 465 8.88 9.32 15.42
N TYR A 466 8.35 10.34 14.75
CA TYR A 466 7.27 10.19 13.76
C TYR A 466 7.81 9.96 12.35
N LEU A 467 9.11 10.18 12.13
CA LEU A 467 9.75 9.85 10.86
C LEU A 467 9.48 8.39 10.48
N LYS A 468 9.09 8.18 9.23
CA LYS A 468 8.82 6.86 8.63
C LYS A 468 7.60 6.12 9.22
N LYS A 469 6.77 6.80 10.03
CA LYS A 469 5.51 6.25 10.59
C LYS A 469 4.31 6.66 9.74
N ASN A 470 3.23 5.89 9.84
CA ASN A 470 1.98 6.09 9.09
C ASN A 470 0.85 6.53 10.03
N LEU A 471 0.84 5.97 11.24
CA LEU A 471 -0.24 6.13 12.20
C LEU A 471 0.33 6.54 13.55
N LEU A 472 -0.17 7.65 14.09
CA LEU A 472 0.09 8.06 15.46
C LEU A 472 -1.12 7.69 16.33
N VAL A 473 -0.88 7.08 17.49
CA VAL A 473 -1.95 6.61 18.36
C VAL A 473 -1.87 7.20 19.76
N GLY A 474 -2.97 7.74 20.25
CA GLY A 474 -3.16 8.06 21.66
C GLY A 474 -4.15 7.07 22.25
N VAL A 475 -3.68 6.00 22.91
CA VAL A 475 -4.56 4.95 23.43
C VAL A 475 -4.90 5.22 24.90
N ASP A 476 -6.19 5.18 25.23
CA ASP A 476 -6.74 5.38 26.59
C ASP A 476 -6.24 6.66 27.26
N VAL A 477 -6.30 7.75 26.52
CA VAL A 477 -5.78 9.05 26.96
C VAL A 477 -6.70 9.74 27.98
N PRO A 478 -6.16 10.62 28.85
CA PRO A 478 -6.97 11.38 29.79
C PRO A 478 -7.81 12.47 29.09
N GLY A 479 -8.89 12.92 29.72
CA GLY A 479 -9.78 13.98 29.18
C GLY A 479 -9.04 15.26 28.76
N GLN A 480 -7.96 15.61 29.45
CA GLN A 480 -7.14 16.79 29.16
C GLN A 480 -6.13 16.62 28.01
N PHE A 481 -6.08 15.46 27.34
CA PHE A 481 -5.03 15.14 26.36
C PHE A 481 -4.94 16.16 25.21
N LEU A 482 -6.08 16.64 24.69
CA LEU A 482 -6.15 17.68 23.65
C LEU A 482 -6.12 19.11 24.22
N SER A 483 -6.03 19.24 25.55
CA SER A 483 -5.86 20.52 26.25
C SER A 483 -4.41 20.82 26.60
N GLU A 484 -3.51 19.85 26.44
CA GLU A 484 -2.07 20.01 26.69
C GLU A 484 -1.45 21.08 25.77
N LYS A 485 -0.41 21.78 26.24
CA LYS A 485 0.22 22.87 25.50
C LYS A 485 0.72 22.46 24.11
N GLY A 486 1.21 21.24 23.92
CA GLY A 486 1.71 20.76 22.63
C GLY A 486 0.61 20.31 21.65
N ALA A 487 -0.66 20.23 22.09
CA ALA A 487 -1.74 19.70 21.25
C ALA A 487 -1.99 20.52 19.98
N TYR A 488 -1.66 21.81 19.94
CA TYR A 488 -1.80 22.64 18.73
C TYR A 488 -0.97 22.10 17.55
N VAL A 489 0.16 21.42 17.82
CA VAL A 489 1.05 20.83 16.80
C VAL A 489 0.34 19.76 15.96
N ILE A 490 -0.70 19.12 16.53
CA ILE A 490 -1.56 18.16 15.81
C ILE A 490 -2.11 18.78 14.52
N LYS A 491 -2.44 20.09 14.53
CA LYS A 491 -3.00 20.78 13.36
C LYS A 491 -2.08 20.71 12.14
N GLY A 492 -0.77 20.80 12.37
CA GLY A 492 0.23 20.66 11.32
C GLY A 492 0.59 19.21 11.02
N LEU A 493 0.59 18.32 12.03
CA LEU A 493 0.84 16.88 11.83
C LEU A 493 -0.20 16.18 10.94
N VAL A 494 -1.42 16.71 10.87
CA VAL A 494 -2.45 16.24 9.93
C VAL A 494 -2.63 17.17 8.73
N GLY A 495 -2.16 18.42 8.83
CA GLY A 495 -2.52 19.51 7.91
C GLY A 495 -1.59 19.71 6.72
N GLY A 496 -0.52 18.92 6.62
CA GLY A 496 0.48 19.03 5.56
C GLY A 496 1.57 20.07 5.78
N ASP A 497 1.72 20.55 7.02
CA ASP A 497 2.79 21.48 7.40
C ASP A 497 4.16 20.79 7.35
N TRP A 498 5.20 21.55 7.02
CA TRP A 498 6.58 21.06 7.07
C TRP A 498 7.16 21.25 8.47
N PHE A 499 7.80 20.20 8.96
CA PHE A 499 8.49 20.17 10.25
C PHE A 499 9.95 19.80 10.06
N ASP A 500 10.81 20.38 10.89
CA ASP A 500 12.20 19.95 11.05
C ASP A 500 12.33 19.11 12.32
N ALA A 501 12.51 17.80 12.16
CA ALA A 501 12.80 16.92 13.28
C ALA A 501 14.28 16.94 13.66
N GLU A 502 14.57 16.90 14.96
CA GLU A 502 15.93 16.81 15.48
C GLU A 502 16.18 15.49 16.20
N GLN A 503 17.31 14.84 15.90
CA GLN A 503 17.72 13.60 16.55
C GLN A 503 18.55 13.88 17.81
N LYS A 504 18.19 13.26 18.93
CA LYS A 504 18.97 13.34 20.17
C LYS A 504 20.38 12.76 19.95
N CYS A 505 21.41 13.54 20.28
CA CYS A 505 22.83 13.20 20.06
C CYS A 505 23.23 13.00 18.58
N GLY A 506 22.38 13.38 17.63
CA GLY A 506 22.68 13.39 16.21
C GLY A 506 23.07 14.77 15.70
N THR A 507 23.54 14.83 14.46
CA THR A 507 23.83 16.09 13.75
C THR A 507 22.90 16.24 12.56
N GLY A 508 22.09 17.31 12.53
CA GLY A 508 21.24 17.67 11.39
C GLY A 508 19.76 17.75 11.73
N ASN A 509 19.04 18.39 10.81
CA ASN A 509 17.59 18.48 10.81
C ASN A 509 17.04 17.54 9.74
N PHE A 510 15.93 16.89 10.05
CA PHE A 510 15.27 15.92 9.19
C PHE A 510 13.89 16.48 8.81
N PRO A 511 13.76 17.11 7.63
CA PRO A 511 12.49 17.69 7.22
C PRO A 511 11.47 16.59 6.91
N PHE A 512 10.23 16.77 7.33
CA PHE A 512 9.12 15.90 6.95
C PHE A 512 7.81 16.69 6.88
N GLN A 513 6.86 16.17 6.10
CA GLN A 513 5.52 16.75 5.96
C GLN A 513 4.53 16.07 6.91
N GLY A 514 3.71 16.87 7.60
CA GLY A 514 2.68 16.40 8.52
C GLY A 514 1.41 15.90 7.82
N ASN A 515 1.47 14.69 7.24
CA ASN A 515 0.32 14.01 6.64
C ASN A 515 -0.06 12.73 7.40
N PHE A 516 0.06 12.73 8.73
CA PHE A 516 -0.15 11.53 9.53
C PHE A 516 -1.62 11.23 9.73
N CYS A 517 -1.97 9.95 9.68
CA CYS A 517 -3.22 9.49 10.29
C CYS A 517 -3.04 9.48 11.80
N ILE A 518 -4.04 9.95 12.54
CA ILE A 518 -4.02 9.98 14.00
C ILE A 518 -5.28 9.31 14.55
N LEU A 519 -5.11 8.38 15.48
CA LEU A 519 -6.20 7.69 16.17
C LEU A 519 -6.09 7.91 17.67
N ILE A 520 -7.13 8.45 18.29
CA ILE A 520 -7.17 8.69 19.73
C ILE A 520 -8.31 7.88 20.34
N THR A 521 -8.05 7.17 21.43
CA THR A 521 -9.09 6.53 22.23
C THR A 521 -9.12 7.11 23.64
N SER A 522 -10.32 7.31 24.19
CA SER A 522 -10.50 7.84 25.55
C SER A 522 -11.73 7.23 26.23
N ASN A 523 -11.63 6.98 27.53
CA ASN A 523 -12.79 6.60 28.36
C ASN A 523 -13.47 7.80 29.01
N SER A 524 -12.86 8.98 28.92
CA SER A 524 -13.39 10.26 29.41
C SER A 524 -13.79 11.14 28.23
N ARG A 525 -14.72 12.07 28.44
CA ARG A 525 -14.95 13.13 27.47
C ARG A 525 -13.68 13.99 27.36
N LEU A 526 -13.22 14.19 26.14
CA LEU A 526 -12.05 15.02 25.87
C LEU A 526 -12.40 16.50 25.98
N GLN A 527 -11.41 17.32 26.30
CA GLN A 527 -11.50 18.78 26.21
C GLN A 527 -10.41 19.26 25.26
N VAL A 528 -10.78 20.16 24.35
CA VAL A 528 -9.88 20.73 23.35
C VAL A 528 -9.46 22.13 23.79
N ARG A 529 -8.16 22.40 23.77
CA ARG A 529 -7.68 23.77 23.92
C ARG A 529 -7.83 24.51 22.59
N LEU A 530 -8.79 25.43 22.55
CA LEU A 530 -9.16 26.12 21.31
C LEU A 530 -8.22 27.27 20.94
N ASP A 531 -7.72 28.01 21.94
CA ASP A 531 -6.88 29.21 21.77
C ASP A 531 -7.43 30.19 20.71
N GLY A 532 -8.76 30.37 20.68
CA GLY A 532 -9.45 31.25 19.73
C GLY A 532 -9.64 30.68 18.30
N ASP A 533 -9.21 29.44 18.05
CA ASP A 533 -9.19 28.84 16.70
C ASP A 533 -10.10 27.60 16.61
N THR A 534 -11.36 27.78 17.00
CA THR A 534 -12.41 26.75 16.95
C THR A 534 -12.61 26.21 15.53
N GLY A 535 -12.52 27.09 14.53
CA GLY A 535 -12.71 26.75 13.12
C GLY A 535 -11.63 25.80 12.56
N ALA A 536 -10.38 25.91 13.01
CA ALA A 536 -9.33 24.98 12.60
C ALA A 536 -9.48 23.59 13.24
N TRP A 537 -9.92 23.53 14.50
CA TRP A 537 -10.21 22.26 15.18
C TRP A 537 -11.43 21.57 14.57
N LYS A 538 -12.53 22.30 14.32
CA LYS A 538 -13.74 21.77 13.68
C LYS A 538 -13.44 21.05 12.36
N ARG A 539 -12.53 21.61 11.54
CA ARG A 539 -12.15 21.03 10.25
C ARG A 539 -11.30 19.76 10.34
N ARG A 540 -10.69 19.48 11.50
CA ARG A 540 -9.74 18.37 11.70
C ARG A 540 -10.27 17.22 12.54
N LEU A 541 -11.45 17.36 13.16
CA LEU A 541 -11.99 16.37 14.09
C LEU A 541 -12.99 15.43 13.43
N LEU A 542 -12.81 14.13 13.66
CA LEU A 542 -13.81 13.08 13.50
C LEU A 542 -14.02 12.41 14.85
N ILE A 543 -15.27 12.17 15.25
CA ILE A 543 -15.59 11.58 16.56
C ILE A 543 -16.62 10.48 16.38
N ILE A 544 -16.32 9.29 16.90
CA ILE A 544 -17.26 8.17 17.02
C ILE A 544 -17.42 7.83 18.50
N ARG A 545 -18.65 7.94 19.00
CA ARG A 545 -18.99 7.65 20.39
C ARG A 545 -19.43 6.20 20.55
N PHE A 546 -18.82 5.50 21.49
CA PHE A 546 -19.15 4.12 21.86
C PHE A 546 -20.15 4.11 23.00
N GLU A 547 -21.42 4.29 22.63
CA GLU A 547 -22.54 4.41 23.57
C GLU A 547 -23.33 3.10 23.74
N ALA A 548 -23.06 2.08 22.93
CA ALA A 548 -23.73 0.78 22.97
C ALA A 548 -23.50 0.01 24.30
N PRO A 549 -24.40 -0.92 24.69
CA PRO A 549 -24.24 -1.75 25.88
C PRO A 549 -22.94 -2.55 25.88
N GLU A 550 -22.49 -2.99 27.05
CA GLU A 550 -21.35 -3.92 27.11
C GLU A 550 -21.66 -5.24 26.38
N PRO A 551 -20.68 -5.83 25.68
CA PRO A 551 -20.88 -7.10 25.02
C PRO A 551 -21.19 -8.20 26.05
N ALA A 552 -22.15 -9.07 25.71
CA ALA A 552 -22.60 -10.15 26.60
C ALA A 552 -21.47 -11.13 26.99
N LYS A 553 -20.47 -11.29 26.12
CA LYS A 553 -19.30 -12.14 26.33
C LYS A 553 -18.02 -11.35 26.04
N LYS A 554 -17.14 -11.23 27.03
CA LYS A 554 -15.80 -10.66 26.85
C LYS A 554 -14.84 -11.78 26.43
N ILE A 555 -14.27 -11.65 25.22
CA ILE A 555 -13.26 -12.56 24.71
C ILE A 555 -11.88 -11.94 24.97
N PRO A 556 -10.99 -12.58 25.75
CA PRO A 556 -9.64 -12.08 25.96
C PRO A 556 -8.87 -12.01 24.64
N HIS A 557 -8.12 -10.92 24.43
CA HIS A 557 -7.28 -10.71 23.23
C HIS A 557 -8.03 -10.90 21.91
N PHE A 558 -9.30 -10.50 21.86
CA PHE A 558 -10.17 -10.74 20.72
C PHE A 558 -9.61 -10.17 19.41
N GLU A 559 -8.87 -9.06 19.48
CA GLU A 559 -8.15 -8.48 18.35
C GLU A 559 -7.12 -9.44 17.71
N ASN A 560 -6.47 -10.29 18.50
CA ASN A 560 -5.51 -11.27 17.97
C ASN A 560 -6.26 -12.38 17.23
N LEU A 561 -7.36 -12.85 17.82
CA LEU A 561 -8.19 -13.89 17.24
C LEU A 561 -8.80 -13.43 15.90
N LEU A 562 -9.37 -12.23 15.87
CA LEU A 562 -9.94 -11.65 14.65
C LEU A 562 -8.89 -11.44 13.56
N ILE A 563 -7.69 -10.96 13.90
CA ILE A 563 -6.63 -10.81 12.89
C ILE A 563 -6.14 -12.17 12.37
N GLN A 564 -6.08 -13.19 13.22
CA GLN A 564 -5.67 -14.53 12.83
C GLN A 564 -6.70 -15.23 11.94
N GLU A 565 -7.98 -15.15 12.30
CA GLU A 565 -9.07 -15.87 11.61
C GLU A 565 -9.64 -15.09 10.42
N GLU A 566 -9.74 -13.77 10.54
CA GLU A 566 -10.49 -12.91 9.60
C GLU A 566 -9.66 -11.73 9.07
N GLY A 567 -8.34 -11.70 9.31
CA GLY A 567 -7.48 -10.55 8.98
C GLY A 567 -7.62 -10.06 7.54
N SER A 568 -7.60 -10.98 6.56
CA SER A 568 -7.79 -10.62 5.15
C SER A 568 -9.18 -10.06 4.84
N GLY A 569 -10.23 -10.54 5.54
CA GLY A 569 -11.58 -10.01 5.39
C GLY A 569 -11.72 -8.60 5.98
N ILE A 570 -11.10 -8.34 7.14
CA ILE A 570 -11.05 -7.01 7.75
C ILE A 570 -10.24 -6.05 6.87
N LEU A 571 -9.15 -6.53 6.26
CA LEU A 571 -8.38 -5.78 5.28
C LEU A 571 -9.25 -5.41 4.06
N ASN A 572 -10.01 -6.35 3.50
CA ASN A 572 -10.93 -6.07 2.39
C ASN A 572 -11.95 -4.99 2.76
N TRP A 573 -12.53 -5.08 3.97
CA TRP A 573 -13.43 -4.06 4.50
C TRP A 573 -12.75 -2.68 4.56
N ALA A 574 -11.51 -2.59 5.05
CA ALA A 574 -10.77 -1.33 5.11
C ALA A 574 -10.42 -0.77 3.71
N LEU A 575 -9.99 -1.63 2.76
CA LEU A 575 -9.69 -1.24 1.38
C LEU A 575 -10.93 -0.72 0.65
N GLN A 576 -12.07 -1.36 0.85
CA GLN A 576 -13.35 -0.88 0.34
C GLN A 576 -13.69 0.51 0.91
N GLY A 577 -13.42 0.72 2.21
CA GLY A 577 -13.54 2.03 2.85
C GLY A 577 -12.67 3.11 2.24
N LEU A 578 -11.42 2.77 1.91
CA LEU A 578 -10.53 3.69 1.21
C LEU A 578 -11.10 4.06 -0.17
N GLY A 579 -11.60 3.10 -0.93
CA GLY A 579 -12.26 3.36 -2.21
C GLY A 579 -13.48 4.29 -2.08
N MET A 580 -14.29 4.12 -1.03
CA MET A 580 -15.40 5.05 -0.73
C MET A 580 -14.88 6.46 -0.38
N LEU A 581 -13.81 6.56 0.40
CA LEU A 581 -13.22 7.85 0.78
C LEU A 581 -12.65 8.59 -0.43
N LEU A 582 -11.99 7.90 -1.36
CA LEU A 582 -11.46 8.52 -2.56
C LEU A 582 -12.59 9.09 -3.43
N LYS A 583 -13.73 8.40 -3.53
CA LYS A 583 -14.94 8.92 -4.19
C LYS A 583 -15.51 10.15 -3.49
N ASP A 584 -15.52 10.18 -2.15
CA ASP A 584 -15.92 11.37 -1.40
C ASP A 584 -15.02 12.57 -1.74
N ILE A 585 -13.70 12.36 -1.73
CA ILE A 585 -12.71 13.41 -2.04
C ILE A 585 -12.86 13.88 -3.48
N GLN A 586 -13.07 12.98 -4.44
CA GLN A 586 -13.27 13.34 -5.84
C GLN A 586 -14.53 14.19 -6.05
N SER A 587 -15.62 13.88 -5.33
CA SER A 587 -16.90 14.57 -5.49
C SER A 587 -17.03 15.86 -4.66
N GLY A 588 -16.45 15.90 -3.46
CA GLY A 588 -16.66 16.97 -2.49
C GLY A 588 -15.39 17.55 -1.88
N GLY A 589 -14.21 17.05 -2.25
CA GLY A 589 -12.90 17.51 -1.75
C GLY A 589 -12.54 17.07 -0.33
N ASP A 590 -13.43 16.36 0.37
CA ASP A 590 -13.27 15.94 1.76
C ASP A 590 -14.16 14.71 2.04
N ILE A 591 -13.93 14.04 3.17
CA ILE A 591 -14.81 12.96 3.65
C ILE A 591 -16.25 13.48 3.86
N GLN A 592 -17.23 12.72 3.36
CA GLN A 592 -18.63 13.08 3.52
C GLN A 592 -19.15 12.67 4.90
N LEU A 593 -19.67 13.65 5.64
CA LEU A 593 -20.21 13.47 6.99
C LEU A 593 -21.71 13.79 7.04
N ILE A 594 -22.45 12.96 7.76
CA ILE A 594 -23.87 13.22 8.05
C ILE A 594 -24.03 14.25 9.17
N GLU A 595 -25.22 14.83 9.28
CA GLU A 595 -25.51 15.93 10.22
C GLU A 595 -25.28 15.53 11.69
N THR A 596 -25.60 14.30 12.07
CA THR A 596 -25.38 13.80 13.44
C THR A 596 -23.89 13.74 13.79
N GLN A 597 -23.02 13.34 12.85
CA GLN A 597 -21.56 13.31 13.05
C GLN A 597 -21.00 14.73 13.20
N LYS A 598 -21.47 15.68 12.39
CA LYS A 598 -21.08 17.11 12.52
C LYS A 598 -21.49 17.68 13.88
N LYS A 599 -22.70 17.39 14.34
CA LYS A 599 -23.22 17.83 15.65
C LYS A 599 -22.40 17.31 16.83
N ILE A 600 -21.82 16.10 16.75
CA ILE A 600 -20.96 15.57 17.81
C ILE A 600 -19.70 16.44 17.97
N VAL A 601 -19.07 16.83 16.86
CA VAL A 601 -17.90 17.72 16.86
C VAL A 601 -18.28 19.10 17.38
N ASP A 602 -19.40 19.66 16.91
CA ASP A 602 -19.89 20.97 17.37
C ASP A 602 -20.18 20.96 18.88
N GLY A 603 -20.77 19.89 19.39
CA GLY A 603 -21.01 19.71 20.83
C GLY A 603 -19.72 19.69 21.65
N LEU A 604 -18.68 18.98 21.20
CA LEU A 604 -17.38 18.92 21.88
C LEU A 604 -16.72 20.31 21.93
N LEU A 605 -16.75 21.05 20.82
CA LEU A 605 -16.14 22.37 20.72
C LEU A 605 -16.90 23.41 21.55
N ALA A 606 -18.23 23.37 21.55
CA ALA A 606 -19.06 24.22 22.39
C ALA A 606 -18.83 23.93 23.89
N GLU A 607 -18.75 22.65 24.28
CA GLU A 607 -18.41 22.24 25.66
C GLU A 607 -17.00 22.73 26.05
N SER A 608 -16.04 22.65 25.13
CA SER A 608 -14.67 23.12 25.34
C SER A 608 -14.58 24.65 25.49
N ASP A 609 -15.50 25.40 24.87
CA ASP A 609 -15.64 26.86 25.00
C ASP A 609 -16.81 27.28 25.93
N SER A 610 -17.18 26.40 26.86
CA SER A 610 -18.39 26.56 27.68
C SER A 610 -18.43 27.85 28.48
N LEU A 611 -17.29 28.34 28.98
CA LEU A 611 -17.23 29.60 29.73
C LEU A 611 -17.56 30.80 28.85
N ARG A 612 -17.07 30.85 27.60
CA ARG A 612 -17.43 31.90 26.64
C ARG A 612 -18.92 31.86 26.33
N HIS A 613 -19.47 30.68 26.04
CA HIS A 613 -20.90 30.51 25.76
C HIS A 613 -21.76 31.00 26.94
N PHE A 614 -21.41 30.59 28.16
CA PHE A 614 -22.07 31.08 29.37
C PHE A 614 -22.06 32.60 29.46
N LEU A 615 -20.89 33.23 29.29
CA LEU A 615 -20.75 34.68 29.37
C LEU A 615 -21.58 35.39 28.30
N MET A 616 -21.51 34.95 27.04
CA MET A 616 -22.29 35.53 25.95
C MET A 616 -23.80 35.35 26.13
N ASP A 617 -24.22 34.19 26.65
CA ASP A 617 -25.63 33.86 26.86
C ASP A 617 -26.22 34.62 28.05
N ASN A 618 -25.45 34.87 29.12
CA ASN A 618 -26.00 35.29 30.42
C ASN A 618 -25.46 36.63 30.94
N VAL A 619 -24.41 37.22 30.36
CA VAL A 619 -23.83 38.49 30.82
C VAL A 619 -24.00 39.59 29.77
N ILE A 620 -24.27 40.81 30.22
CA ILE A 620 -24.39 42.04 29.42
C ILE A 620 -23.56 43.17 30.00
N GLN A 621 -23.20 44.15 29.14
CA GLN A 621 -22.65 45.41 29.58
C GLN A 621 -23.70 46.25 30.33
N ASN A 622 -23.32 46.81 31.47
CA ASN A 622 -24.16 47.70 32.27
C ASN A 622 -23.26 48.64 33.10
N GLU A 623 -23.16 49.91 32.70
CA GLU A 623 -22.27 50.92 33.28
C GLU A 623 -22.39 51.09 34.81
N ASN A 624 -23.56 50.78 35.37
CA ASN A 624 -23.87 51.02 36.79
C ASN A 624 -23.85 49.74 37.63
N ALA A 625 -23.36 48.63 37.08
CA ALA A 625 -23.34 47.33 37.75
C ALA A 625 -21.93 46.71 37.77
N ASP A 626 -21.76 45.74 38.64
CA ASP A 626 -20.57 44.91 38.73
C ASP A 626 -20.94 43.47 39.09
N LEU A 627 -20.07 42.54 38.70
CA LEU A 627 -20.15 41.13 39.04
C LEU A 627 -18.83 40.69 39.69
N SER A 628 -18.92 40.08 40.86
CA SER A 628 -17.78 39.43 41.50
C SER A 628 -17.40 38.15 40.74
N THR A 629 -16.13 37.75 40.85
CA THR A 629 -15.67 36.50 40.27
C THR A 629 -16.42 35.29 40.85
N THR A 630 -16.77 35.33 42.14
CA THR A 630 -17.53 34.27 42.81
C THR A 630 -18.92 34.12 42.20
N GLU A 631 -19.66 35.21 42.03
CA GLU A 631 -21.00 35.18 41.40
C GLU A 631 -20.96 34.59 39.99
N ILE A 632 -19.95 34.94 39.19
CA ILE A 632 -19.77 34.40 37.84
C ILE A 632 -19.46 32.90 37.88
N VAL A 633 -18.57 32.47 38.77
CA VAL A 633 -18.17 31.06 38.90
C VAL A 633 -19.34 30.19 39.36
N GLU A 634 -20.13 30.65 40.34
CA GLU A 634 -21.33 29.96 40.83
C GLU A 634 -22.37 29.83 39.71
N ALA A 635 -22.73 30.95 39.07
CA ALA A 635 -23.70 30.93 37.97
C ALA A 635 -23.23 30.08 36.78
N TYR A 636 -21.93 30.05 36.49
CA TYR A 636 -21.37 29.17 35.46
C TYR A 636 -21.45 27.68 35.85
N ALA A 637 -21.16 27.35 37.10
CA ALA A 637 -21.24 25.99 37.62
C ALA A 637 -22.67 25.45 37.55
N GLU A 638 -23.66 26.32 37.77
CA GLU A 638 -25.09 25.99 37.68
C GLU A 638 -25.60 25.96 36.20
N TYR A 639 -25.05 26.79 35.31
CA TYR A 639 -25.36 26.76 33.87
C TYR A 639 -24.89 25.49 33.15
N CYS A 640 -23.73 24.94 33.53
CA CYS A 640 -23.13 23.80 32.84
C CYS A 640 -24.04 22.55 32.81
N PRO A 641 -24.62 22.08 33.93
CA PRO A 641 -25.57 20.97 33.94
C PRO A 641 -26.78 21.16 33.02
N LEU A 642 -27.30 22.39 32.88
CA LEU A 642 -28.43 22.69 32.00
C LEU A 642 -28.11 22.47 30.51
N LYS A 643 -26.83 22.58 30.15
CA LYS A 643 -26.32 22.27 28.80
C LYS A 643 -25.79 20.84 28.67
N GLY A 644 -25.83 20.05 29.76
CA GLY A 644 -25.21 18.72 29.82
C GLY A 644 -23.68 18.76 29.77
N TRP A 645 -23.08 19.86 30.23
CA TRP A 645 -21.64 20.07 30.28
C TRP A 645 -21.10 19.92 31.71
N ASN A 646 -19.81 19.58 31.82
CA ASN A 646 -19.10 19.60 33.09
C ASN A 646 -18.42 20.96 33.29
N PRO A 647 -18.57 21.62 34.46
CA PRO A 647 -17.84 22.84 34.76
C PRO A 647 -16.32 22.62 34.67
N LYS A 648 -15.63 23.59 34.07
CA LYS A 648 -14.15 23.62 34.08
C LYS A 648 -13.62 23.72 35.52
N PRO A 649 -12.41 23.21 35.81
CA PRO A 649 -11.76 23.44 37.10
C PRO A 649 -11.64 24.92 37.43
N ILE A 650 -11.82 25.31 38.70
CA ILE A 650 -11.83 26.72 39.12
C ILE A 650 -10.55 27.48 38.74
N THR A 651 -9.40 26.80 38.74
CA THR A 651 -8.10 27.33 38.31
C THR A 651 -8.09 27.70 36.83
N VAL A 652 -8.78 26.93 35.98
CA VAL A 652 -8.94 27.19 34.55
C VAL A 652 -9.90 28.36 34.35
N ILE A 653 -11.03 28.39 35.06
CA ILE A 653 -11.99 29.49 34.99
C ILE A 653 -11.31 30.81 35.35
N HIS A 654 -10.59 30.87 36.47
CA HIS A 654 -9.91 32.11 36.87
C HIS A 654 -8.89 32.61 35.84
N ARG A 655 -8.19 31.70 35.17
CA ARG A 655 -7.21 32.04 34.13
C ARG A 655 -7.88 32.58 32.86
N GLU A 656 -8.98 31.95 32.42
CA GLU A 656 -9.66 32.29 31.16
C GLU A 656 -10.62 33.49 31.32
N LEU A 657 -11.23 33.64 32.49
CA LEU A 657 -12.25 34.65 32.74
C LEU A 657 -11.73 36.08 32.55
N GLU A 658 -10.51 36.38 32.99
CA GLU A 658 -9.93 37.71 32.81
C GLU A 658 -9.80 38.09 31.33
N SER A 659 -9.25 37.18 30.52
CA SER A 659 -9.13 37.40 29.07
C SER A 659 -10.48 37.51 28.38
N LEU A 660 -11.44 36.64 28.74
CA LEU A 660 -12.76 36.64 28.10
C LEU A 660 -13.59 37.88 28.47
N MET A 661 -13.52 38.35 29.71
CA MET A 661 -14.24 39.57 30.12
C MET A 661 -13.69 40.81 29.43
N LEU A 662 -12.37 40.87 29.23
CA LEU A 662 -11.75 41.94 28.47
C LEU A 662 -12.14 41.87 26.98
N GLU A 663 -12.09 40.67 26.39
CA GLU A 663 -12.39 40.45 24.97
C GLU A 663 -13.87 40.72 24.64
N ILE A 664 -14.80 40.15 25.41
CA ILE A 664 -16.24 40.18 25.11
C ILE A 664 -16.89 41.49 25.56
N PHE A 665 -16.49 42.01 26.73
CA PHE A 665 -17.15 43.15 27.35
C PHE A 665 -16.25 44.38 27.53
N GLY A 666 -14.96 44.32 27.19
CA GLY A 666 -14.04 45.45 27.33
C GLY A 666 -13.71 45.82 28.77
N THR A 667 -13.91 44.91 29.73
CA THR A 667 -13.73 45.19 31.16
C THR A 667 -12.58 44.40 31.77
N SER A 668 -11.79 45.08 32.60
CA SER A 668 -10.65 44.50 33.31
C SER A 668 -11.01 44.13 34.74
N LYS A 669 -10.27 43.19 35.31
CA LYS A 669 -10.45 42.77 36.70
C LYS A 669 -10.20 43.92 37.68
N SER A 670 -11.10 44.06 38.64
CA SER A 670 -11.04 45.01 39.75
C SER A 670 -11.02 44.26 41.08
N ASN A 671 -10.19 44.71 42.01
CA ASN A 671 -10.14 44.20 43.40
C ASN A 671 -11.00 45.03 44.38
N SER A 672 -11.78 45.97 43.86
CA SER A 672 -12.47 46.99 44.65
C SER A 672 -14.01 46.90 44.57
N ILE A 673 -14.53 45.77 44.11
CA ILE A 673 -15.98 45.52 44.14
C ILE A 673 -16.40 45.30 45.59
N LYS A 674 -17.54 45.86 45.99
CA LYS A 674 -18.05 45.69 47.37
C LYS A 674 -19.08 44.55 47.41
N ARG A 675 -18.85 43.58 48.28
CA ARG A 675 -19.83 42.55 48.69
C ARG A 675 -19.73 42.37 50.20
N ASP A 676 -20.86 42.38 50.91
CA ASP A 676 -20.93 42.23 52.37
C ASP A 676 -19.94 43.11 53.16
N ASN A 677 -19.83 44.39 52.78
CA ASN A 677 -18.88 45.36 53.34
C ASN A 677 -17.39 44.97 53.25
N LYS A 678 -17.03 43.99 52.41
CA LYS A 678 -15.65 43.59 52.10
C LYS A 678 -15.32 43.83 50.62
N GLY A 679 -14.03 44.02 50.35
CA GLY A 679 -13.53 44.09 48.98
C GLY A 679 -13.48 42.71 48.33
N ALA A 680 -14.05 42.59 47.14
CA ALA A 680 -14.09 41.39 46.33
C ALA A 680 -13.43 41.63 44.96
N LYS A 681 -12.94 40.54 44.37
CA LYS A 681 -12.43 40.52 42.99
C LYS A 681 -13.58 40.33 42.02
N GLY A 682 -13.54 41.01 40.88
CA GLY A 682 -14.52 40.83 39.81
C GLY A 682 -14.40 41.88 38.71
N PHE A 683 -15.49 42.17 38.02
CA PHE A 683 -15.53 43.01 36.84
C PHE A 683 -16.61 44.09 36.99
N ARG A 684 -16.26 45.33 36.64
CA ARG A 684 -17.21 46.45 36.60
C ARG A 684 -17.86 46.55 35.23
N ARG A 685 -18.93 47.32 35.14
CA ARG A 685 -19.67 47.61 33.90
C ARG A 685 -20.35 46.40 33.28
N VAL A 686 -20.70 45.41 34.10
CA VAL A 686 -21.33 44.16 33.66
C VAL A 686 -22.40 43.72 34.65
N ALA A 687 -23.42 43.05 34.13
CA ALA A 687 -24.51 42.45 34.91
C ALA A 687 -24.98 41.14 34.24
N PHE A 688 -25.67 40.29 35.00
CA PHE A 688 -26.43 39.19 34.41
C PHE A 688 -27.63 39.73 33.62
N LYS A 689 -27.98 39.06 32.50
CA LYS A 689 -29.09 39.42 31.60
C LYS A 689 -30.46 39.38 32.28
N ASP A 690 -30.65 38.42 33.18
CA ASP A 690 -31.86 38.29 33.99
C ASP A 690 -31.45 38.36 35.46
N LYS A 691 -31.77 39.46 36.14
CA LYS A 691 -31.49 39.61 37.58
C LYS A 691 -32.43 38.76 38.45
N ASP A 692 -33.61 38.43 37.92
CA ASP A 692 -34.72 37.81 38.66
C ASP A 692 -35.01 36.36 38.21
N LYS A 693 -34.20 35.82 37.29
CA LYS A 693 -34.29 34.44 36.82
C LYS A 693 -32.90 33.88 36.55
N ARG A 694 -32.21 33.44 37.59
CA ARG A 694 -31.34 32.28 37.37
C ARG A 694 -32.28 31.12 36.99
N PRO A 695 -31.95 30.23 36.05
CA PRO A 695 -32.87 29.14 35.66
C PRO A 695 -33.32 28.20 36.80
N TRP A 696 -32.81 28.39 38.03
CA TRP A 696 -33.15 27.68 39.26
C TRP A 696 -33.52 28.61 40.44
N ASP A 697 -33.65 29.93 40.23
CA ASP A 697 -34.22 30.87 41.23
C ASP A 697 -35.74 31.03 41.04
#